data_AF-A0A1C5V9Z1-F1
#
_entry.id   AF-A0A1C5V9Z1-F1
#
_cell.length_a   1.000
_cell.length_b   1.000
_cell.length_c   1.000
_cell.angle_alpha   90.00
_cell.angle_beta   90.00
_cell.angle_gamma   90.00
#
_symmetry.space_group_name_H-M   'P 1'
#
loop_
_entity.id
_entity.type
_entity.pdbx_description
1 polymer ?
#
loop_
_entity_poly.entity_id
_entity_poly.type
_entity_poly.pdbx_seq_one_letter_code
_entity_poly.pdbx_strand_id
1 'polypeptide(L)'
;MTETIGKITLNLDKYPGEDYYCDGSVEDEILDIVKKYSTVEYDRIIAERKSWPILYHLSALRENIVDFLPIQKTEKVLEVGSGCGAITGALARKAGEVTCVDLSKKRSLINAYRHSECENVTIHVGNFTDVEPELPADYDYICLIGVFEYGQAYIGGKTPYEDFLKILQKHLAPDGRIVIAIENKYGLKYFAGCKEDHLGSWFSGIENYPEGGVVRTFSRKKLERIFDACGVGERSFYYPYPDYKFMTTVYSDAYLPGRGELSNNLRNFDRDRMLLFDEKSAFDGIVEEGLFSVFSNSYMAVIGAPLDLKYARYSNDRAESFRIRTEILRDKEGCKTVRKYPLTKEAEAHVRHMPEAYEKLKERYAGSSLDVNVCHLGEENGIPYAEFEFVPGRPLSELMDECLDRQDVEGFHNLFAEYLERVGYGEDVPVADFDLIFANILVDGDHWTLIDYEWTFDRPIETRALAFRAVYCYVLEDERRNALELDRILDRLGITENEARQYREQEMEFQKYVTGQKLSMGEIRNLLGGEIYKPTEWIGRFRQTEGELRVQIYEDKGQGFSEENSYFPENVYAEEKQAEFTVNFDGNVHYLRLDPAMCACVCKIRELTMNGQPVPVQDKKIVTTNGKILKSADGAEHPSVVFPTEDPNLTIRVDALDRKAENILTVKMEIVQIPLAVASDMAGAVKKFF
;
A
#
# COMPACT_ATOMS: atom_id res chain seq x y z
N MET A 1 -22.14 -34.31 14.49
CA MET A 1 -21.61 -34.29 15.86
C MET A 1 -21.44 -32.82 16.23
N THR A 2 -21.88 -32.40 17.43
CA THR A 2 -21.67 -31.03 17.91
C THR A 2 -20.58 -31.01 18.99
N GLU A 3 -19.69 -30.02 18.92
CA GLU A 3 -18.63 -29.74 19.89
C GLU A 3 -18.85 -28.33 20.47
N THR A 4 -18.47 -28.08 21.71
CA THR A 4 -18.67 -26.78 22.37
C THR A 4 -17.33 -26.27 22.91
N ILE A 5 -16.98 -25.03 22.57
CA ILE A 5 -15.79 -24.33 23.06
C ILE A 5 -16.26 -23.05 23.74
N GLY A 6 -16.20 -23.00 25.07
CA GLY A 6 -16.86 -21.94 25.83
C GLY A 6 -18.38 -21.98 25.61
N LYS A 7 -18.95 -20.89 25.09
CA LYS A 7 -20.36 -20.77 24.69
C LYS A 7 -20.58 -20.92 23.18
N ILE A 8 -19.51 -21.10 22.40
CA ILE A 8 -19.59 -21.30 20.96
C ILE A 8 -19.97 -22.75 20.66
N THR A 9 -20.91 -22.93 19.74
CA THR A 9 -21.27 -24.25 19.21
C THR A 9 -20.56 -24.50 17.89
N LEU A 10 -19.82 -25.61 17.78
CA LEU A 10 -19.27 -26.11 16.51
C LEU A 10 -20.14 -27.27 16.03
N ASN A 11 -20.76 -27.11 14.86
CA ASN A 11 -21.44 -28.18 14.16
C ASN A 11 -20.47 -28.87 13.19
N LEU A 12 -20.16 -30.15 13.43
CA LEU A 12 -19.27 -30.98 12.61
C LEU A 12 -20.03 -32.01 11.75
N ASP A 13 -21.35 -31.89 11.58
CA ASP A 13 -22.17 -32.84 10.80
C ASP A 13 -21.70 -32.98 9.34
N LYS A 14 -21.14 -31.91 8.77
CA LYS A 14 -20.61 -31.86 7.40
C LYS A 14 -19.08 -31.81 7.34
N TYR A 15 -18.39 -32.03 8.45
CA TYR A 15 -16.93 -32.05 8.45
C TYR A 15 -16.43 -33.42 7.95
N PRO A 16 -15.66 -33.48 6.86
CA PRO A 16 -15.22 -34.75 6.25
C PRO A 16 -14.15 -35.50 7.07
N GLY A 17 -13.63 -34.87 8.14
CA GLY A 17 -12.57 -35.44 8.98
C GLY A 17 -11.17 -34.85 8.67
N GLU A 18 -11.02 -34.14 7.57
CA GLU A 18 -9.79 -33.44 7.15
C GLU A 18 -10.06 -31.98 6.78
N ASP A 19 -9.07 -31.10 7.02
CA ASP A 19 -9.15 -29.69 6.66
C ASP A 19 -8.86 -29.51 5.16
N TYR A 20 -9.83 -29.03 4.39
CA TYR A 20 -9.63 -28.71 2.96
C TYR A 20 -8.86 -27.40 2.71
N TYR A 21 -8.59 -26.62 3.77
CA TYR A 21 -7.74 -25.44 3.74
C TYR A 21 -7.01 -25.31 5.08
N CYS A 22 -5.69 -25.16 5.04
CA CYS A 22 -4.84 -24.98 6.21
C CYS A 22 -3.52 -24.30 5.78
N ASP A 23 -3.19 -23.15 6.36
CA ASP A 23 -1.90 -22.45 6.13
C ASP A 23 -0.73 -23.09 6.91
N GLY A 24 -0.96 -24.25 7.54
CA GLY A 24 0.08 -25.09 8.14
C GLY A 24 0.39 -24.73 9.59
N SER A 25 1.68 -24.69 9.94
CA SER A 25 2.14 -24.51 11.32
C SER A 25 1.82 -23.13 11.91
N VAL A 26 1.56 -22.13 11.08
CA VAL A 26 1.24 -20.78 11.56
C VAL A 26 -0.13 -20.74 12.24
N GLU A 27 -1.08 -21.54 11.76
CA GLU A 27 -2.40 -21.65 12.40
C GLU A 27 -2.32 -22.37 13.75
N ASP A 28 -1.33 -23.27 13.94
CA ASP A 28 -1.07 -23.89 15.24
C ASP A 28 -0.56 -22.84 16.24
N GLU A 29 0.31 -21.92 15.81
CA GLU A 29 0.76 -20.79 16.64
C GLU A 29 -0.40 -19.86 16.99
N ILE A 30 -1.25 -19.50 16.02
CA ILE A 30 -2.41 -18.64 16.26
C ILE A 30 -3.37 -19.34 17.23
N LEU A 31 -3.64 -20.64 17.07
CA LEU A 31 -4.47 -21.40 17.99
C LEU A 31 -3.91 -21.40 19.41
N ASP A 32 -2.59 -21.54 19.55
CA ASP A 32 -1.91 -21.45 20.83
C ASP A 32 -2.01 -20.05 21.46
N ILE A 33 -1.91 -19.00 20.64
CA ILE A 33 -2.05 -17.61 21.10
C ILE A 33 -3.46 -17.40 21.67
N VAL A 34 -4.50 -17.73 20.91
CA VAL A 34 -5.90 -17.44 21.30
C VAL A 34 -6.38 -18.27 22.49
N LYS A 35 -5.70 -19.39 22.79
CA LYS A 35 -5.95 -20.19 23.99
C LYS A 35 -5.28 -19.63 25.25
N LYS A 36 -4.15 -18.93 25.11
CA LYS A 36 -3.29 -18.51 26.23
C LYS A 36 -3.46 -17.03 26.59
N TYR A 37 -3.81 -16.19 25.61
CA TYR A 37 -3.82 -14.74 25.75
C TYR A 37 -5.20 -14.16 25.48
N SER A 38 -5.50 -13.07 26.18
CA SER A 38 -6.72 -12.29 25.97
C SER A 38 -6.58 -11.33 24.79
N THR A 39 -7.70 -10.88 24.22
CA THR A 39 -7.71 -10.00 23.04
C THR A 39 -6.97 -8.67 23.25
N VAL A 40 -6.95 -8.14 24.49
CA VAL A 40 -6.21 -6.92 24.85
C VAL A 40 -4.69 -7.06 24.70
N GLU A 41 -4.17 -8.30 24.64
CA GLU A 41 -2.75 -8.57 24.47
C GLU A 41 -2.33 -8.74 23.01
N TYR A 42 -3.29 -8.82 22.08
CA TYR A 42 -2.99 -9.15 20.68
C TYR A 42 -2.12 -8.11 19.99
N ASP A 43 -2.32 -6.81 20.26
CA ASP A 43 -1.48 -5.77 19.66
C ASP A 43 0.00 -5.90 20.06
N ARG A 44 0.26 -6.22 21.33
CA ARG A 44 1.61 -6.53 21.81
C ARG A 44 2.17 -7.77 21.13
N ILE A 45 1.38 -8.83 21.02
CA ILE A 45 1.81 -10.09 20.38
C ILE A 45 2.12 -9.87 18.90
N ILE A 46 1.30 -9.08 18.18
CA ILE A 46 1.52 -8.70 16.78
C ILE A 46 2.87 -7.99 16.64
N ALA A 47 3.13 -7.00 17.50
CA ALA A 47 4.39 -6.25 17.51
C ALA A 47 5.62 -7.11 17.84
N GLU A 48 5.48 -8.03 18.80
CA GLU A 48 6.56 -8.95 19.22
C GLU A 48 6.87 -10.00 18.15
N ARG A 49 5.83 -10.58 17.53
CA ARG A 49 5.96 -11.70 16.59
C ARG A 49 6.37 -11.27 15.19
N LYS A 50 5.98 -10.06 14.76
CA LYS A 50 6.34 -9.52 13.43
C LYS A 50 6.01 -10.52 12.33
N SER A 51 4.79 -11.05 12.36
CA SER A 51 4.32 -12.09 11.45
C SER A 51 3.05 -11.65 10.75
N TRP A 52 3.04 -11.74 9.41
CA TRP A 52 1.91 -11.33 8.59
C TRP A 52 0.63 -12.11 8.94
N PRO A 53 0.62 -13.45 9.00
CA PRO A 53 -0.58 -14.20 9.36
C PRO A 53 -1.13 -13.83 10.76
N ILE A 54 -0.24 -13.54 11.72
CA ILE A 54 -0.66 -13.11 13.06
C ILE A 54 -1.33 -11.73 13.00
N LEU A 55 -0.74 -10.75 12.31
CA LEU A 55 -1.38 -9.45 12.08
C LEU A 55 -2.74 -9.62 11.37
N TYR A 56 -2.76 -10.37 10.27
CA TYR A 56 -3.93 -10.55 9.42
C TYR A 56 -5.11 -11.15 10.17
N HIS A 57 -4.87 -12.16 11.01
CA HIS A 57 -5.95 -12.84 11.73
C HIS A 57 -6.34 -12.17 13.04
N LEU A 58 -5.41 -11.56 13.77
CA LEU A 58 -5.64 -11.09 15.14
C LEU A 58 -5.85 -9.57 15.27
N SER A 59 -5.58 -8.78 14.23
CA SER A 59 -5.78 -7.33 14.31
C SER A 59 -7.26 -6.96 14.45
N ALA A 60 -7.58 -6.10 15.42
CA ALA A 60 -8.92 -5.55 15.61
C ALA A 60 -9.38 -4.67 14.43
N LEU A 61 -8.46 -4.15 13.61
CA LEU A 61 -8.81 -3.35 12.42
C LEU A 61 -9.61 -4.16 11.38
N ARG A 62 -9.50 -5.49 11.41
CA ARG A 62 -10.30 -6.39 10.56
C ARG A 62 -11.80 -6.22 10.77
N GLU A 63 -12.21 -5.92 12.00
CA GLU A 63 -13.62 -5.79 12.37
C GLU A 63 -14.28 -4.53 11.77
N ASN A 64 -13.48 -3.49 11.45
CA ASN A 64 -13.99 -2.21 10.95
C ASN A 64 -14.85 -2.39 9.69
N ILE A 65 -14.54 -3.39 8.86
CA ILE A 65 -15.25 -3.63 7.59
C ILE A 65 -16.74 -3.97 7.77
N VAL A 66 -17.15 -4.50 8.92
CA VAL A 66 -18.56 -4.80 9.22
C VAL A 66 -19.15 -3.97 10.35
N ASP A 67 -18.30 -3.30 11.14
CA ASP A 67 -18.72 -2.61 12.34
C ASP A 67 -19.69 -1.43 12.06
N PHE A 68 -19.53 -0.73 10.94
CA PHE A 68 -20.42 0.39 10.58
C PHE A 68 -21.79 -0.06 10.03
N LEU A 69 -21.97 -1.34 9.71
CA LEU A 69 -23.25 -1.84 9.21
C LEU A 69 -24.32 -1.66 10.30
N PRO A 70 -25.55 -1.21 9.99
CA PRO A 70 -26.58 -0.97 11.01
C PRO A 70 -27.28 -2.28 11.45
N ILE A 71 -26.49 -3.28 11.86
CA ILE A 71 -26.98 -4.57 12.36
C ILE A 71 -27.48 -4.43 13.79
N GLN A 72 -28.64 -5.00 14.09
CA GLN A 72 -29.33 -4.92 15.38
C GLN A 72 -29.43 -6.27 16.10
N LYS A 73 -29.69 -6.22 17.41
CA LYS A 73 -29.80 -7.41 18.28
C LYS A 73 -30.99 -8.32 17.98
N THR A 74 -31.89 -7.87 17.12
CA THR A 74 -33.04 -8.65 16.64
C THR A 74 -32.73 -9.43 15.36
N GLU A 75 -31.60 -9.17 14.71
CA GLU A 75 -31.29 -9.65 13.38
C GLU A 75 -30.36 -10.88 13.39
N LYS A 76 -30.50 -11.70 12.34
CA LYS A 76 -29.69 -12.90 12.09
C LYS A 76 -28.65 -12.64 11.00
N VAL A 77 -27.42 -13.08 11.25
CA VAL A 77 -26.30 -12.91 10.32
C VAL A 77 -25.73 -14.26 9.91
N LEU A 78 -25.52 -14.45 8.60
CA LEU A 78 -24.72 -15.54 8.04
C LEU A 78 -23.35 -15.00 7.63
N GLU A 79 -22.28 -15.53 8.23
CA GLU A 79 -20.90 -15.28 7.86
C GLU A 79 -20.35 -16.48 7.06
N VAL A 80 -20.21 -16.32 5.75
CA VAL A 80 -19.65 -17.35 4.88
C VAL A 80 -18.13 -17.17 4.83
N GLY A 81 -17.37 -18.22 5.12
CA GLY A 81 -15.90 -18.19 5.15
C GLY A 81 -15.33 -17.50 6.39
N SER A 82 -15.87 -17.84 7.57
CA SER A 82 -15.52 -17.13 8.83
C SER A 82 -14.04 -17.24 9.24
N GLY A 83 -13.31 -18.23 8.73
CA GLY A 83 -11.90 -18.46 8.99
C GLY A 83 -11.58 -18.45 10.49
N CYS A 84 -10.51 -17.75 10.86
CA CYS A 84 -10.10 -17.57 12.25
C CYS A 84 -10.99 -16.59 13.04
N GLY A 85 -12.11 -16.14 12.48
CA GLY A 85 -13.05 -15.20 13.08
C GLY A 85 -12.58 -13.75 13.09
N ALA A 86 -12.08 -13.26 11.95
CA ALA A 86 -11.56 -11.90 11.88
C ALA A 86 -12.65 -10.83 12.07
N ILE A 87 -13.91 -11.16 11.73
CA ILE A 87 -15.07 -10.25 11.85
C ILE A 87 -16.17 -10.80 12.78
N THR A 88 -16.13 -12.08 13.15
CA THR A 88 -17.13 -12.75 14.00
C THR A 88 -17.44 -11.96 15.26
N GLY A 89 -16.40 -11.44 15.94
CA GLY A 89 -16.56 -10.68 17.17
C GLY A 89 -17.43 -9.43 17.00
N ALA A 90 -17.22 -8.66 15.93
CA ALA A 90 -18.06 -7.50 15.60
C ALA A 90 -19.50 -7.90 15.26
N LEU A 91 -19.68 -8.96 14.48
CA LEU A 91 -21.02 -9.47 14.15
C LEU A 91 -21.76 -9.94 15.41
N ALA A 92 -21.10 -10.71 16.28
CA ALA A 92 -21.68 -11.22 17.53
C ALA A 92 -22.07 -10.09 18.50
N ARG A 93 -21.28 -9.01 18.56
CA ARG A 93 -21.62 -7.83 19.38
C ARG A 93 -22.87 -7.10 18.87
N LYS A 94 -23.19 -7.17 17.58
CA LYS A 94 -24.32 -6.43 16.98
C LYS A 94 -25.57 -7.28 16.81
N ALA A 95 -25.44 -8.47 16.24
CA ALA A 95 -26.54 -9.36 15.88
C ALA A 95 -27.16 -10.09 17.09
N GLY A 96 -28.40 -10.57 16.90
CA GLY A 96 -29.06 -11.50 17.81
C GLY A 96 -28.55 -12.93 17.65
N GLU A 97 -28.20 -13.32 16.43
CA GLU A 97 -27.67 -14.64 16.08
C GLU A 97 -26.64 -14.52 14.95
N VAL A 98 -25.53 -15.25 15.05
CA VAL A 98 -24.50 -15.35 14.03
C VAL A 98 -24.27 -16.82 13.69
N THR A 99 -24.56 -17.19 12.44
CA THR A 99 -24.17 -18.47 11.87
C THR A 99 -22.91 -18.28 11.04
N CYS A 100 -21.84 -18.97 11.38
CA CYS A 100 -20.59 -18.97 10.62
C CYS A 100 -20.48 -20.29 9.83
N VAL A 101 -19.91 -20.23 8.62
CA VAL A 101 -19.53 -21.42 7.84
C VAL A 101 -18.05 -21.33 7.52
N ASP A 102 -17.29 -22.38 7.83
CA ASP A 102 -15.89 -22.49 7.40
C ASP A 102 -15.50 -23.94 7.13
N LEU A 103 -14.65 -24.14 6.13
CA LEU A 103 -14.26 -25.48 5.69
C LEU A 103 -13.09 -26.08 6.49
N SER A 104 -12.43 -25.27 7.34
CA SER A 104 -11.31 -25.66 8.19
C SER A 104 -11.74 -25.76 9.65
N LYS A 105 -11.65 -26.97 10.22
CA LYS A 105 -11.83 -27.20 11.65
C LYS A 105 -10.79 -26.44 12.45
N LYS A 106 -9.52 -26.38 12.01
CA LYS A 106 -8.48 -25.66 12.74
C LYS A 106 -8.81 -24.16 12.86
N ARG A 107 -9.20 -23.51 11.76
CA ARG A 107 -9.62 -22.10 11.77
C ARG A 107 -10.88 -21.88 12.61
N SER A 108 -11.84 -22.79 12.50
CA SER A 108 -13.05 -22.78 13.32
C SER A 108 -12.76 -22.89 14.82
N LEU A 109 -11.76 -23.69 15.22
CA LEU A 109 -11.31 -23.76 16.61
C LEU A 109 -10.67 -22.44 17.04
N ILE A 110 -9.84 -21.81 16.20
CA ILE A 110 -9.27 -20.48 16.49
C ILE A 110 -10.40 -19.47 16.72
N ASN A 111 -11.38 -19.40 15.81
CA ASN A 111 -12.55 -18.54 15.92
C ASN A 111 -13.30 -18.80 17.24
N ALA A 112 -13.58 -20.07 17.56
CA ALA A 112 -14.32 -20.45 18.74
C ALA A 112 -13.59 -20.12 20.06
N TYR A 113 -12.27 -20.28 20.14
CA TYR A 113 -11.50 -19.89 21.32
C TYR A 113 -11.46 -18.37 21.51
N ARG A 114 -11.24 -17.61 20.43
CA ARG A 114 -11.24 -16.14 20.44
C ARG A 114 -12.56 -15.56 20.96
N HIS A 115 -13.67 -16.16 20.55
CA HIS A 115 -15.01 -15.66 20.83
C HIS A 115 -15.75 -16.54 21.84
N SER A 116 -15.03 -17.31 22.65
CA SER A 116 -15.59 -18.30 23.58
C SER A 116 -16.65 -17.78 24.54
N GLU A 117 -16.73 -16.46 24.77
CA GLU A 117 -17.76 -15.83 25.60
C GLU A 117 -19.04 -15.41 24.85
N CYS A 118 -19.06 -15.48 23.51
CA CYS A 118 -20.21 -15.14 22.69
C CYS A 118 -21.21 -16.30 22.70
N GLU A 119 -22.42 -16.04 23.21
CA GLU A 119 -23.48 -17.05 23.34
C GLU A 119 -24.34 -17.22 22.07
N ASN A 120 -24.20 -16.29 21.12
CA ASN A 120 -25.02 -16.17 19.93
C ASN A 120 -24.31 -16.61 18.64
N VAL A 121 -23.25 -17.41 18.73
CA VAL A 121 -22.46 -17.82 17.57
C VAL A 121 -22.45 -19.34 17.42
N THR A 122 -22.81 -19.81 16.22
CA THR A 122 -22.71 -21.22 15.81
C THR A 122 -21.83 -21.32 14.57
N ILE A 123 -20.82 -22.19 14.61
CA ILE A 123 -19.88 -22.41 13.50
C ILE A 123 -20.14 -23.78 12.87
N HIS A 124 -20.61 -23.81 11.63
CA HIS A 124 -20.72 -25.01 10.82
C HIS A 124 -19.39 -25.28 10.12
N VAL A 125 -18.79 -26.44 10.41
CA VAL A 125 -17.51 -26.84 9.84
C VAL A 125 -17.77 -27.79 8.67
N GLY A 126 -17.42 -27.35 7.47
CA GLY A 126 -17.62 -28.09 6.22
C GLY A 126 -17.55 -27.19 5.00
N ASN A 127 -17.53 -27.79 3.80
CA ASN A 127 -17.65 -27.02 2.57
C ASN A 127 -19.02 -26.31 2.55
N PHE A 128 -19.05 -25.05 2.12
CA PHE A 128 -20.29 -24.28 2.04
C PHE A 128 -21.40 -25.01 1.27
N THR A 129 -21.07 -25.69 0.17
CA THR A 129 -22.06 -26.42 -0.65
C THR A 129 -22.66 -27.65 0.05
N ASP A 130 -21.97 -28.22 1.04
CA ASP A 130 -22.48 -29.34 1.85
C ASP A 130 -23.30 -28.86 3.05
N VAL A 131 -22.99 -27.66 3.56
CA VAL A 131 -23.64 -27.03 4.71
C VAL A 131 -24.90 -26.25 4.31
N GLU A 132 -24.86 -25.53 3.19
CA GLU A 132 -25.94 -24.62 2.77
C GLU A 132 -27.35 -25.23 2.76
N PRO A 133 -27.57 -26.50 2.35
CA PRO A 133 -28.92 -27.05 2.29
C PRO A 133 -29.62 -27.15 3.65
N GLU A 134 -28.87 -27.08 4.75
CA GLU A 134 -29.38 -27.14 6.13
C GLU A 134 -29.46 -25.76 6.79
N LEU A 135 -28.99 -24.71 6.12
CA LEU A 135 -29.01 -23.35 6.66
C LEU A 135 -30.43 -22.75 6.60
N PRO A 136 -30.81 -21.93 7.60
CA PRO A 136 -32.02 -21.11 7.59
C PRO A 136 -32.17 -20.23 6.34
N ALA A 137 -33.40 -19.80 6.08
CA ALA A 137 -33.75 -18.96 4.94
C ALA A 137 -34.31 -17.58 5.34
N ASP A 138 -33.85 -17.08 6.48
CA ASP A 138 -34.35 -15.86 7.12
C ASP A 138 -33.20 -15.01 7.70
N TYR A 139 -32.05 -14.96 7.01
CA TYR A 139 -30.94 -14.09 7.40
C TYR A 139 -31.17 -12.64 6.96
N ASP A 140 -31.07 -11.69 7.91
CA ASP A 140 -31.12 -10.26 7.64
C ASP A 140 -29.83 -9.75 6.99
N TYR A 141 -28.69 -10.37 7.31
CA TYR A 141 -27.42 -10.09 6.66
C TYR A 141 -26.69 -11.37 6.28
N ILE A 142 -26.13 -11.41 5.07
CA ILE A 142 -25.21 -12.44 4.61
C ILE A 142 -23.89 -11.77 4.22
N CYS A 143 -22.80 -12.10 4.92
CA CYS A 143 -21.49 -11.47 4.76
C CYS A 143 -20.53 -12.41 4.01
N LEU A 144 -19.92 -11.88 2.95
CA LEU A 144 -18.83 -12.49 2.18
C LEU A 144 -17.64 -11.52 2.14
N ILE A 145 -16.75 -11.63 3.13
CA ILE A 145 -15.63 -10.70 3.30
C ILE A 145 -14.32 -11.41 2.93
N GLY A 146 -13.80 -11.15 1.72
CA GLY A 146 -12.64 -11.89 1.17
C GLY A 146 -12.96 -13.37 0.89
N VAL A 147 -14.12 -13.61 0.28
CA VAL A 147 -14.64 -14.97 0.00
C VAL A 147 -15.17 -15.10 -1.44
N PHE A 148 -15.79 -14.04 -1.96
CA PHE A 148 -16.47 -14.10 -3.26
C PHE A 148 -15.50 -14.41 -4.41
N GLU A 149 -14.23 -14.00 -4.30
CA GLU A 149 -13.16 -14.27 -5.25
C GLU A 149 -12.86 -15.76 -5.45
N TYR A 150 -13.15 -16.59 -4.43
CA TYR A 150 -12.97 -18.04 -4.44
C TYR A 150 -14.19 -18.79 -5.01
N GLY A 151 -15.22 -18.09 -5.51
CA GLY A 151 -16.45 -18.71 -6.03
C GLY A 151 -16.19 -19.83 -7.06
N GLN A 152 -15.17 -19.68 -7.91
CA GLN A 152 -14.79 -20.74 -8.86
C GLN A 152 -14.27 -22.01 -8.17
N ALA A 153 -13.53 -21.88 -7.05
CA ALA A 153 -13.04 -23.02 -6.28
C ALA A 153 -14.16 -23.69 -5.46
N TYR A 154 -15.08 -22.91 -4.89
CA TYR A 154 -16.15 -23.43 -4.03
C TYR A 154 -17.34 -24.00 -4.79
N ILE A 155 -17.84 -23.28 -5.80
CA ILE A 155 -19.08 -23.63 -6.51
C ILE A 155 -18.80 -24.42 -7.79
N GLY A 156 -17.69 -24.11 -8.47
CA GLY A 156 -17.37 -24.70 -9.77
C GLY A 156 -18.40 -24.36 -10.86
N GLY A 157 -18.46 -25.18 -11.90
CA GLY A 157 -19.40 -24.97 -13.01
C GLY A 157 -19.01 -23.84 -13.97
N LYS A 158 -19.96 -23.40 -14.80
CA LYS A 158 -19.73 -22.39 -15.86
C LYS A 158 -19.93 -20.95 -15.39
N THR A 159 -20.77 -20.76 -14.38
CA THR A 159 -21.19 -19.47 -13.83
C THR A 159 -21.02 -19.44 -12.31
N PRO A 160 -19.83 -19.79 -11.77
CA PRO A 160 -19.64 -20.03 -10.34
C PRO A 160 -20.09 -18.86 -9.46
N TYR A 161 -19.83 -17.62 -9.90
CA TYR A 161 -20.13 -16.42 -9.13
C TYR A 161 -21.63 -16.07 -9.14
N GLU A 162 -22.28 -16.22 -10.29
CA GLU A 162 -23.73 -16.07 -10.41
C GLU A 162 -24.46 -17.16 -9.61
N ASP A 163 -23.99 -18.41 -9.70
CA ASP A 163 -24.57 -19.55 -8.99
C ASP A 163 -24.37 -19.41 -7.47
N PHE A 164 -23.20 -18.93 -7.03
CA PHE A 164 -22.96 -18.61 -5.62
C PHE A 164 -23.96 -17.58 -5.10
N LEU A 165 -24.12 -16.46 -5.81
CA LEU A 165 -25.04 -15.40 -5.41
C LEU A 165 -26.51 -15.87 -5.38
N LYS A 166 -26.93 -16.70 -6.35
CA LYS A 166 -28.28 -17.27 -6.40
C LYS A 166 -28.54 -18.24 -5.25
N ILE A 167 -27.53 -18.98 -4.78
CA ILE A 167 -27.67 -19.81 -3.58
C ILE A 167 -27.90 -18.91 -2.36
N LEU A 168 -27.06 -17.90 -2.17
CA LEU A 168 -27.15 -16.98 -1.03
C LEU A 168 -28.49 -16.21 -0.99
N GLN A 169 -29.01 -15.78 -2.14
CA GLN A 169 -30.32 -15.11 -2.23
C GLN A 169 -31.48 -15.97 -1.71
N LYS A 170 -31.38 -17.30 -1.72
CA LYS A 170 -32.42 -18.19 -1.16
C LYS A 170 -32.45 -18.15 0.37
N HIS A 171 -31.33 -17.76 0.99
CA HIS A 171 -31.19 -17.72 2.44
C HIS A 171 -31.56 -16.35 3.04
N LEU A 172 -31.84 -15.37 2.19
CA LEU A 172 -32.05 -13.99 2.59
C LEU A 172 -33.48 -13.76 3.09
N ALA A 173 -33.63 -13.11 4.25
CA ALA A 173 -34.90 -12.62 4.75
C ALA A 173 -35.49 -11.54 3.80
N PRO A 174 -36.81 -11.28 3.86
CA PRO A 174 -37.37 -10.05 3.31
C PRO A 174 -36.60 -8.83 3.83
N ASP A 175 -36.25 -7.90 2.93
CA ASP A 175 -35.44 -6.70 3.23
C ASP A 175 -34.00 -6.96 3.74
N GLY A 176 -33.57 -8.23 3.74
CA GLY A 176 -32.21 -8.62 4.08
C GLY A 176 -31.17 -8.09 3.08
N ARG A 177 -29.90 -8.10 3.51
CA ARG A 177 -28.77 -7.61 2.72
C ARG A 177 -27.69 -8.66 2.51
N ILE A 178 -27.09 -8.67 1.33
CA ILE A 178 -25.85 -9.42 1.08
C ILE A 178 -24.70 -8.41 0.99
N VAL A 179 -23.68 -8.58 1.83
CA VAL A 179 -22.52 -7.70 1.92
C VAL A 179 -21.30 -8.44 1.38
N ILE A 180 -20.72 -7.92 0.29
CA ILE A 180 -19.56 -8.52 -0.39
C ILE A 180 -18.40 -7.52 -0.31
N ALA A 181 -17.34 -7.86 0.41
CA ALA A 181 -16.09 -7.10 0.39
C ALA A 181 -15.00 -7.88 -0.35
N ILE A 182 -14.33 -7.22 -1.30
CA ILE A 182 -13.39 -7.84 -2.22
C ILE A 182 -12.36 -6.82 -2.74
N GLU A 183 -11.18 -7.31 -3.10
CA GLU A 183 -10.16 -6.56 -3.84
C GLU A 183 -10.72 -6.06 -5.18
N ASN A 184 -10.36 -4.82 -5.53
CA ASN A 184 -10.61 -4.30 -6.87
C ASN A 184 -9.48 -4.74 -7.79
N LYS A 185 -9.80 -5.46 -8.86
CA LYS A 185 -8.84 -5.87 -9.90
C LYS A 185 -7.95 -4.75 -10.44
N TYR A 186 -8.44 -3.51 -10.43
CA TYR A 186 -7.73 -2.32 -10.89
C TYR A 186 -7.39 -1.33 -9.76
N GLY A 187 -7.30 -1.80 -8.52
CA GLY A 187 -6.85 -0.99 -7.39
C GLY A 187 -5.51 -0.32 -7.68
N LEU A 188 -5.39 0.96 -7.34
CA LEU A 188 -4.18 1.76 -7.62
C LEU A 188 -2.91 1.11 -7.08
N LYS A 189 -3.00 0.42 -5.93
CA LYS A 189 -1.85 -0.26 -5.30
C LYS A 189 -1.14 -1.22 -6.25
N TYR A 190 -1.86 -1.88 -7.17
CA TYR A 190 -1.26 -2.82 -8.12
C TYR A 190 -0.50 -2.09 -9.22
N PHE A 191 -1.02 -0.96 -9.71
CA PHE A 191 -0.29 -0.08 -10.61
C PHE A 191 0.92 0.56 -9.93
N ALA A 192 0.83 0.81 -8.63
CA ALA A 192 1.91 1.37 -7.82
C ALA A 192 2.99 0.34 -7.43
N GLY A 193 2.81 -0.93 -7.81
CA GLY A 193 3.83 -1.97 -7.70
C GLY A 193 3.60 -3.05 -6.64
N CYS A 194 2.44 -3.08 -5.97
CA CYS A 194 2.07 -4.22 -5.11
C CYS A 194 1.79 -5.47 -5.94
N LYS A 195 2.20 -6.63 -5.41
CA LYS A 195 1.83 -7.94 -5.96
C LYS A 195 0.34 -8.21 -5.75
N GLU A 196 -0.25 -9.02 -6.63
CA GLU A 196 -1.65 -9.45 -6.52
C GLU A 196 -1.82 -10.34 -5.27
N ASP A 197 -2.88 -10.09 -4.49
CA ASP A 197 -3.03 -10.63 -3.13
C ASP A 197 -3.13 -12.16 -3.06
N HIS A 198 -3.61 -12.82 -4.12
CA HIS A 198 -3.89 -14.26 -4.11
C HIS A 198 -2.79 -15.06 -4.81
N LEU A 199 -2.33 -14.62 -5.98
CA LEU A 199 -1.31 -15.33 -6.75
C LEU A 199 0.11 -14.90 -6.38
N GLY A 200 0.29 -13.74 -5.73
CA GLY A 200 1.60 -13.24 -5.30
C GLY A 200 2.53 -12.83 -6.44
N SER A 201 2.03 -12.75 -7.67
CA SER A 201 2.74 -12.23 -8.84
C SER A 201 2.34 -10.78 -9.13
N TRP A 202 3.21 -10.05 -9.83
CA TRP A 202 2.91 -8.69 -10.25
C TRP A 202 1.89 -8.68 -11.38
N PHE A 203 0.98 -7.72 -11.35
CA PHE A 203 0.04 -7.38 -12.44
C PHE A 203 -0.94 -8.47 -12.91
N SER A 204 -0.92 -9.68 -12.35
CA SER A 204 -1.82 -10.79 -12.74
C SER A 204 -3.29 -10.38 -12.84
N GLY A 205 -3.80 -9.64 -11.85
CA GLY A 205 -5.17 -9.11 -11.89
C GLY A 205 -5.36 -8.18 -13.11
N ILE A 206 -4.51 -7.17 -13.27
CA ILE A 206 -4.56 -6.19 -14.36
C ILE A 206 -4.52 -6.89 -15.73
N GLU A 207 -3.66 -7.90 -15.90
CA GLU A 207 -3.47 -8.67 -17.12
C GLU A 207 -4.54 -9.73 -17.39
N ASN A 208 -5.58 -9.80 -16.54
CA ASN A 208 -6.66 -10.77 -16.63
C ASN A 208 -6.24 -12.24 -16.39
N TYR A 209 -5.29 -12.46 -15.49
CA TYR A 209 -4.86 -13.78 -15.01
C TYR A 209 -4.37 -14.70 -16.13
N PRO A 210 -3.31 -14.32 -16.88
CA PRO A 210 -2.83 -15.09 -18.04
C PRO A 210 -2.37 -16.51 -17.67
N GLU A 211 -1.82 -16.68 -16.47
CA GLU A 211 -1.37 -17.98 -15.94
C GLU A 211 -2.50 -18.82 -15.31
N GLY A 212 -3.73 -18.29 -15.30
CA GLY A 212 -4.90 -19.00 -14.78
C GLY A 212 -5.09 -18.85 -13.26
N GLY A 213 -5.18 -19.97 -12.54
CA GLY A 213 -5.60 -20.02 -11.14
C GLY A 213 -7.12 -20.07 -10.94
N VAL A 214 -7.56 -20.35 -9.70
CA VAL A 214 -8.98 -20.53 -9.32
C VAL A 214 -9.60 -19.32 -8.63
N VAL A 215 -8.80 -18.27 -8.37
CA VAL A 215 -9.25 -17.05 -7.69
C VAL A 215 -9.43 -15.93 -8.72
N ARG A 216 -10.51 -15.15 -8.60
CA ARG A 216 -10.75 -13.98 -9.46
C ARG A 216 -11.23 -12.78 -8.65
N THR A 217 -10.52 -11.66 -8.80
CA THR A 217 -11.01 -10.33 -8.40
C THR A 217 -11.74 -9.67 -9.56
N PHE A 218 -12.52 -8.63 -9.26
CA PHE A 218 -13.41 -8.00 -10.23
C PHE A 218 -13.28 -6.48 -10.23
N SER A 219 -13.53 -5.88 -11.39
CA SER A 219 -13.87 -4.47 -11.46
C SER A 219 -15.33 -4.27 -11.08
N ARG A 220 -15.71 -3.05 -10.67
CA ARG A 220 -17.11 -2.69 -10.40
C ARG A 220 -18.07 -3.13 -11.50
N LYS A 221 -17.75 -2.83 -12.76
CA LYS A 221 -18.58 -3.19 -13.93
C LYS A 221 -18.78 -4.69 -14.09
N LYS A 222 -17.82 -5.51 -13.69
CA LYS A 222 -17.96 -6.97 -13.74
C LYS A 222 -18.83 -7.48 -12.58
N LEU A 223 -18.71 -6.90 -11.37
CA LEU A 223 -19.63 -7.17 -10.25
C LEU A 223 -21.07 -6.82 -10.62
N GLU A 224 -21.31 -5.63 -11.18
CA GLU A 224 -22.64 -5.20 -11.62
C GLU A 224 -23.25 -6.18 -12.62
N ARG A 225 -22.48 -6.67 -13.59
CA ARG A 225 -22.96 -7.69 -14.54
C ARG A 225 -23.35 -9.00 -13.88
N ILE A 226 -22.58 -9.45 -12.87
CA ILE A 226 -22.91 -10.67 -12.10
C ILE A 226 -24.22 -10.44 -11.36
N PHE A 227 -24.36 -9.31 -10.68
CA PHE A 227 -25.56 -8.94 -9.94
C PHE A 227 -26.79 -8.83 -10.85
N ASP A 228 -26.65 -8.19 -12.02
CA ASP A 228 -27.72 -8.08 -13.02
C ASP A 228 -28.17 -9.46 -13.52
N ALA A 229 -27.21 -10.37 -13.76
CA ALA A 229 -27.50 -11.74 -14.18
C ALA A 229 -28.21 -12.58 -13.09
N CYS A 230 -28.14 -12.14 -11.83
CA CYS A 230 -28.86 -12.73 -10.69
C CYS A 230 -30.15 -11.97 -10.34
N GLY A 231 -30.56 -10.99 -11.14
CA GLY A 231 -31.79 -10.23 -10.90
C GLY A 231 -31.73 -9.35 -9.65
N VAL A 232 -30.53 -8.93 -9.22
CA VAL A 232 -30.36 -7.97 -8.12
C VAL A 232 -30.99 -6.63 -8.52
N GLY A 233 -31.97 -6.17 -7.73
CA GLY A 233 -32.61 -4.87 -7.93
C GLY A 233 -31.80 -3.72 -7.34
N GLU A 234 -31.79 -3.62 -6.01
CA GLU A 234 -31.09 -2.56 -5.29
C GLU A 234 -29.69 -2.99 -4.86
N ARG A 235 -28.72 -2.08 -5.01
CA ARG A 235 -27.34 -2.26 -4.60
C ARG A 235 -26.65 -0.91 -4.37
N SER A 236 -25.69 -0.88 -3.47
CA SER A 236 -24.82 0.27 -3.19
C SER A 236 -23.35 -0.14 -3.17
N PHE A 237 -22.47 0.75 -3.60
CA PHE A 237 -21.02 0.54 -3.51
C PHE A 237 -20.39 1.47 -2.47
N TYR A 238 -19.53 0.84 -1.68
CA TYR A 238 -18.65 1.45 -0.69
C TYR A 238 -17.20 1.14 -1.07
N TYR A 239 -16.28 2.01 -0.64
CA TYR A 239 -14.87 1.97 -0.98
C TYR A 239 -14.04 1.99 0.31
N PRO A 240 -13.73 0.80 0.86
CA PRO A 240 -12.83 0.66 1.99
C PRO A 240 -11.43 1.19 1.66
N TYR A 241 -10.85 1.96 2.58
CA TYR A 241 -9.55 2.59 2.47
C TYR A 241 -8.72 2.36 3.76
N PRO A 242 -7.41 2.02 3.66
CA PRO A 242 -6.61 1.81 2.43
C PRO A 242 -7.01 0.61 1.58
N ASP A 243 -7.64 -0.39 2.18
CA ASP A 243 -8.29 -1.54 1.56
C ASP A 243 -9.32 -2.14 2.53
N TYR A 244 -10.02 -3.20 2.13
CA TYR A 244 -11.01 -3.85 3.02
C TYR A 244 -10.36 -4.64 4.16
N LYS A 245 -9.06 -4.94 4.10
CA LYS A 245 -8.38 -5.78 5.09
C LYS A 245 -8.07 -4.99 6.35
N PHE A 246 -7.48 -3.81 6.23
CA PHE A 246 -7.16 -2.94 7.37
C PHE A 246 -7.79 -1.57 7.17
N MET A 247 -9.10 -1.58 6.95
CA MET A 247 -9.89 -0.39 6.67
C MET A 247 -9.87 0.56 7.87
N THR A 248 -9.50 1.81 7.66
CA THR A 248 -9.67 2.91 8.63
C THR A 248 -10.75 3.88 8.18
N THR A 249 -11.11 3.86 6.91
CA THR A 249 -12.14 4.75 6.35
C THR A 249 -12.93 4.01 5.29
N VAL A 250 -14.23 4.26 5.20
CA VAL A 250 -15.09 3.79 4.13
C VAL A 250 -15.77 4.99 3.47
N TYR A 251 -15.61 5.10 2.16
CA TYR A 251 -16.33 6.05 1.31
C TYR A 251 -17.51 5.35 0.62
N SER A 252 -18.40 6.12 -0.02
CA SER A 252 -19.49 5.56 -0.84
C SER A 252 -19.72 6.37 -2.09
N ASP A 253 -20.54 5.86 -3.01
CA ASP A 253 -21.01 6.64 -4.17
C ASP A 253 -21.65 7.99 -3.78
N ALA A 254 -22.15 8.14 -2.54
CA ALA A 254 -22.77 9.36 -2.06
C ALA A 254 -21.82 10.30 -1.30
N TYR A 255 -20.61 9.82 -0.96
CA TYR A 255 -19.56 10.58 -0.27
C TYR A 255 -18.19 10.02 -0.65
N LEU A 256 -17.55 10.66 -1.62
CA LEU A 256 -16.22 10.32 -2.16
C LEU A 256 -15.14 11.13 -1.42
N PRO A 257 -13.87 10.66 -1.41
CA PRO A 257 -12.78 11.39 -0.81
C PRO A 257 -12.52 12.72 -1.51
N GLY A 258 -12.01 13.68 -0.74
CA GLY A 258 -11.42 14.92 -1.24
C GLY A 258 -9.92 14.81 -1.53
N ARG A 259 -9.34 15.89 -2.06
CA ARG A 259 -7.89 16.02 -2.26
C ARG A 259 -7.17 15.92 -0.91
N GLY A 260 -6.04 15.21 -0.86
CA GLY A 260 -5.21 15.05 0.33
C GLY A 260 -5.72 14.02 1.36
N GLU A 261 -6.95 13.52 1.24
CA GLU A 261 -7.53 12.56 2.20
C GLU A 261 -6.95 11.14 2.10
N LEU A 262 -6.30 10.81 0.97
CA LEU A 262 -5.80 9.46 0.65
C LEU A 262 -4.27 9.37 0.77
N SER A 263 -3.72 9.53 1.96
CA SER A 263 -2.27 9.62 2.22
C SER A 263 -1.60 8.34 2.75
N ASN A 264 -2.37 7.37 3.25
CA ASN A 264 -1.89 6.19 3.97
C ASN A 264 -1.71 4.94 3.07
N ASN A 265 -0.93 5.08 1.99
CA ASN A 265 -0.95 4.13 0.87
C ASN A 265 0.16 3.05 0.91
N LEU A 266 1.26 3.27 1.63
CA LEU A 266 2.41 2.36 1.65
C LEU A 266 2.14 1.10 2.49
N ARG A 267 1.35 0.17 1.93
CA ARG A 267 0.82 -1.02 2.60
C ARG A 267 1.21 -2.31 1.87
N ASN A 268 2.42 -2.82 2.12
CA ASN A 268 2.85 -4.16 1.73
C ASN A 268 3.35 -4.90 2.97
N PHE A 269 2.53 -5.83 3.50
CA PHE A 269 2.80 -6.49 4.78
C PHE A 269 3.28 -7.93 4.62
N ASP A 270 2.88 -8.58 3.53
CA ASP A 270 3.07 -9.99 3.26
C ASP A 270 4.15 -10.25 2.21
N ARG A 271 4.46 -9.24 1.38
CA ARG A 271 5.26 -9.38 0.16
C ARG A 271 6.04 -8.12 -0.19
N ASP A 272 7.08 -8.29 -1.00
CA ASP A 272 7.82 -7.18 -1.61
C ASP A 272 6.96 -6.40 -2.60
N ARG A 273 7.29 -5.13 -2.81
CA ARG A 273 6.64 -4.26 -3.79
C ARG A 273 7.64 -3.47 -4.61
N MET A 274 7.21 -3.00 -5.77
CA MET A 274 7.85 -1.86 -6.42
C MET A 274 7.27 -0.54 -5.86
N LEU A 275 8.06 0.54 -5.93
CA LEU A 275 7.61 1.91 -5.73
C LEU A 275 7.72 2.64 -7.07
N LEU A 276 6.61 2.67 -7.81
CA LEU A 276 6.58 3.15 -9.20
C LEU A 276 6.24 4.63 -9.32
N PHE A 277 5.43 5.17 -8.41
CA PHE A 277 5.06 6.57 -8.33
C PHE A 277 4.60 6.92 -6.91
N ASP A 278 4.44 8.22 -6.64
CA ASP A 278 3.84 8.72 -5.40
C ASP A 278 2.33 8.48 -5.41
N GLU A 279 1.86 7.53 -4.61
CA GLU A 279 0.44 7.13 -4.59
C GLU A 279 -0.50 8.23 -4.09
N LYS A 280 -0.03 9.11 -3.18
CA LYS A 280 -0.83 10.23 -2.67
C LYS A 280 -1.15 11.21 -3.79
N SER A 281 -0.11 11.67 -4.50
CA SER A 281 -0.23 12.57 -5.64
C SER A 281 -1.05 11.97 -6.78
N ALA A 282 -0.90 10.66 -7.03
CA ALA A 282 -1.70 9.96 -8.02
C ALA A 282 -3.19 9.89 -7.60
N PHE A 283 -3.47 9.64 -6.31
CA PHE A 283 -4.85 9.67 -5.81
C PHE A 283 -5.47 11.06 -5.87
N ASP A 284 -4.72 12.12 -5.56
CA ASP A 284 -5.21 13.51 -5.67
C ASP A 284 -5.76 13.78 -7.08
N GLY A 285 -4.97 13.49 -8.13
CA GLY A 285 -5.43 13.65 -9.51
C GLY A 285 -6.58 12.70 -9.92
N ILE A 286 -6.60 11.47 -9.40
CA ILE A 286 -7.71 10.51 -9.63
C ILE A 286 -9.02 11.01 -9.02
N VAL A 287 -8.95 11.63 -7.83
CA VAL A 287 -10.11 12.19 -7.14
C VAL A 287 -10.64 13.40 -7.89
N GLU A 288 -9.77 14.33 -8.29
CA GLU A 288 -10.13 15.54 -9.06
C GLU A 288 -10.85 15.20 -10.39
N GLU A 289 -10.44 14.12 -11.05
CA GLU A 289 -11.04 13.65 -12.31
C GLU A 289 -12.26 12.71 -12.11
N GLY A 290 -12.70 12.49 -10.86
CA GLY A 290 -13.86 11.65 -10.55
C GLY A 290 -13.65 10.15 -10.81
N LEU A 291 -12.40 9.68 -10.81
CA LEU A 291 -12.01 8.30 -11.14
C LEU A 291 -11.79 7.41 -9.91
N PHE A 292 -11.98 7.92 -8.68
CA PHE A 292 -11.70 7.17 -7.45
C PHE A 292 -12.41 5.81 -7.39
N SER A 293 -13.69 5.74 -7.78
CA SER A 293 -14.46 4.48 -7.80
C SER A 293 -13.87 3.40 -8.73
N VAL A 294 -13.04 3.78 -9.70
CA VAL A 294 -12.36 2.85 -10.60
C VAL A 294 -11.07 2.31 -9.98
N PHE A 295 -10.35 3.15 -9.23
CA PHE A 295 -9.01 2.87 -8.71
C PHE A 295 -8.93 2.61 -7.20
N SER A 296 -10.06 2.66 -6.47
CA SER A 296 -10.11 2.25 -5.06
C SER A 296 -9.54 0.84 -4.92
N ASN A 297 -8.74 0.57 -3.89
CA ASN A 297 -8.08 -0.74 -3.77
C ASN A 297 -9.04 -1.90 -3.48
N SER A 298 -10.26 -1.58 -3.04
CA SER A 298 -11.28 -2.56 -2.68
C SER A 298 -12.68 -2.01 -2.92
N TYR A 299 -13.64 -2.92 -3.00
CA TYR A 299 -15.07 -2.63 -3.00
C TYR A 299 -15.74 -3.32 -1.81
N MET A 300 -16.76 -2.67 -1.28
CA MET A 300 -17.84 -3.33 -0.58
C MET A 300 -19.14 -3.09 -1.34
N ALA A 301 -19.73 -4.14 -1.89
CA ALA A 301 -21.07 -4.11 -2.45
C ALA A 301 -22.08 -4.53 -1.39
N VAL A 302 -23.10 -3.70 -1.17
CA VAL A 302 -24.26 -4.01 -0.34
C VAL A 302 -25.45 -4.21 -1.26
N ILE A 303 -25.91 -5.44 -1.40
CA ILE A 303 -27.11 -5.81 -2.15
C ILE A 303 -28.32 -5.69 -1.20
N GLY A 304 -29.38 -5.05 -1.67
CA GLY A 304 -30.55 -4.68 -0.88
C GLY A 304 -30.70 -3.15 -0.74
N ALA A 305 -31.62 -2.73 0.12
CA ALA A 305 -31.94 -1.31 0.29
C ALA A 305 -30.69 -0.51 0.77
N PRO A 306 -30.44 0.69 0.20
CA PRO A 306 -29.31 1.53 0.58
C PRO A 306 -29.26 1.80 2.09
N LEU A 307 -28.05 1.88 2.65
CA LEU A 307 -27.86 2.30 4.04
C LEU A 307 -27.90 3.83 4.14
N ASP A 308 -28.35 4.37 5.27
CA ASP A 308 -28.26 5.82 5.52
C ASP A 308 -26.80 6.28 5.67
N LEU A 309 -25.91 5.41 6.14
CA LEU A 309 -24.48 5.68 6.27
C LEU A 309 -23.78 5.81 4.91
N LYS A 310 -23.12 6.95 4.69
CA LYS A 310 -22.40 7.27 3.45
C LYS A 310 -20.88 7.33 3.62
N TYR A 311 -20.41 7.52 4.85
CA TYR A 311 -19.00 7.54 5.20
C TYR A 311 -18.82 7.06 6.64
N ALA A 312 -17.72 6.36 6.91
CA ALA A 312 -17.25 6.16 8.28
C ALA A 312 -15.72 6.22 8.36
N ARG A 313 -15.19 6.78 9.45
CA ARG A 313 -13.75 6.81 9.78
C ARG A 313 -13.53 6.33 11.20
N TYR A 314 -12.50 5.50 11.36
CA TYR A 314 -12.11 4.87 12.60
C TYR A 314 -10.79 5.45 13.10
N SER A 315 -10.70 5.64 14.41
CA SER A 315 -9.47 6.03 15.11
C SER A 315 -9.03 4.96 16.13
N ASN A 316 -9.29 3.68 15.83
CA ASN A 316 -8.99 2.57 16.74
C ASN A 316 -7.51 2.16 16.78
N ASP A 317 -6.66 2.89 16.07
CA ASP A 317 -5.21 2.96 16.27
C ASP A 317 -4.81 3.83 17.48
N ARG A 318 -5.71 4.69 17.97
CA ARG A 318 -5.50 5.52 19.17
C ARG A 318 -5.58 4.71 20.48
N ALA A 319 -5.14 5.34 21.58
CA ALA A 319 -5.33 4.82 22.93
C ALA A 319 -6.82 4.57 23.22
N GLU A 320 -7.12 3.61 24.10
CA GLU A 320 -8.50 3.13 24.33
C GLU A 320 -9.49 4.24 24.67
N SER A 321 -9.05 5.25 25.43
CA SER A 321 -9.86 6.41 25.81
C SER A 321 -10.20 7.37 24.67
N PHE A 322 -9.61 7.21 23.49
CA PHE A 322 -9.75 8.15 22.36
C PHE A 322 -10.21 7.49 21.07
N ARG A 323 -10.63 6.21 21.13
CA ARG A 323 -11.10 5.47 19.96
C ARG A 323 -12.54 5.83 19.66
N ILE A 324 -12.75 6.41 18.50
CA ILE A 324 -14.08 6.78 18.02
C ILE A 324 -14.29 6.27 16.59
N ARG A 325 -15.57 6.21 16.22
CA ARG A 325 -16.04 6.06 14.85
C ARG A 325 -16.83 7.30 14.48
N THR A 326 -16.36 8.03 13.48
CA THR A 326 -17.06 9.17 12.90
C THR A 326 -17.86 8.70 11.69
N GLU A 327 -19.14 9.04 11.61
CA GLU A 327 -20.04 8.68 10.53
C GLU A 327 -20.63 9.92 9.88
N ILE A 328 -20.85 9.85 8.57
CA ILE A 328 -21.71 10.81 7.86
C ILE A 328 -22.92 10.05 7.36
N LEU A 329 -24.08 10.44 7.88
CA LEU A 329 -25.37 9.86 7.55
C LEU A 329 -26.10 10.76 6.55
N ARG A 330 -26.91 10.16 5.69
CA ARG A 330 -27.90 10.86 4.88
C ARG A 330 -29.20 10.09 4.90
N ASP A 331 -30.22 10.69 5.50
CA ASP A 331 -31.55 10.09 5.58
C ASP A 331 -32.29 10.15 4.23
N LYS A 332 -33.52 9.61 4.21
CA LYS A 332 -34.39 9.57 3.01
C LYS A 332 -34.85 10.96 2.55
N GLU A 333 -34.85 11.95 3.42
CA GLU A 333 -35.20 13.35 3.11
C GLU A 333 -33.99 14.14 2.58
N GLY A 334 -32.79 13.55 2.67
CA GLY A 334 -31.53 14.14 2.22
C GLY A 334 -30.81 14.93 3.30
N CYS A 335 -31.30 14.93 4.54
CA CYS A 335 -30.65 15.58 5.67
C CYS A 335 -29.33 14.87 5.99
N LYS A 336 -28.27 15.66 6.19
CA LYS A 336 -26.94 15.15 6.49
C LYS A 336 -26.60 15.44 7.95
N THR A 337 -26.13 14.42 8.65
CA THR A 337 -25.63 14.55 10.03
C THR A 337 -24.30 13.86 10.16
N VAL A 338 -23.46 14.36 11.07
CA VAL A 338 -22.18 13.74 11.42
C VAL A 338 -22.29 13.23 12.85
N ARG A 339 -21.95 11.96 13.08
CA ARG A 339 -22.00 11.36 14.42
C ARG A 339 -20.67 10.74 14.81
N LYS A 340 -20.18 11.05 16.00
CA LYS A 340 -18.98 10.46 16.59
C LYS A 340 -19.38 9.52 17.73
N TYR A 341 -19.17 8.23 17.54
CA TYR A 341 -19.46 7.17 18.51
C TYR A 341 -18.19 6.68 19.20
N PRO A 342 -18.22 6.34 20.50
CA PRO A 342 -17.11 5.71 21.18
C PRO A 342 -17.00 4.23 20.75
N LEU A 343 -15.79 3.74 20.52
CA LEU A 343 -15.53 2.33 20.19
C LEU A 343 -15.21 1.48 21.42
N THR A 344 -15.01 2.12 22.57
CA THR A 344 -14.72 1.50 23.87
C THR A 344 -15.53 2.22 24.93
N LYS A 345 -15.68 1.59 26.09
CA LYS A 345 -16.34 2.23 27.24
C LYS A 345 -15.54 3.42 27.76
N GLU A 346 -14.21 3.33 27.70
CA GLU A 346 -13.27 4.36 28.11
C GLU A 346 -13.39 5.61 27.23
N ALA A 347 -13.70 5.45 25.94
CA ALA A 347 -13.89 6.55 25.00
C ALA A 347 -15.21 7.31 25.16
N GLU A 348 -16.18 6.80 25.94
CA GLU A 348 -17.43 7.52 26.20
C GLU A 348 -17.19 8.90 26.82
N ALA A 349 -16.19 9.01 27.71
CA ALA A 349 -15.84 10.28 28.34
C ALA A 349 -15.31 11.29 27.31
N HIS A 350 -14.53 10.83 26.34
CA HIS A 350 -14.01 11.67 25.26
C HIS A 350 -15.11 12.16 24.32
N VAL A 351 -16.10 11.32 24.02
CA VAL A 351 -17.27 11.73 23.22
C VAL A 351 -18.16 12.73 23.98
N ARG A 352 -18.39 12.51 25.28
CA ARG A 352 -19.16 13.43 26.13
C ARG A 352 -18.48 14.79 26.33
N HIS A 353 -17.16 14.86 26.15
CA HIS A 353 -16.41 16.11 26.22
C HIS A 353 -16.69 17.06 25.04
N MET A 354 -17.03 16.54 23.85
CA MET A 354 -17.16 17.39 22.65
C MET A 354 -18.31 18.43 22.75
N PRO A 355 -19.53 18.08 23.24
CA PRO A 355 -20.56 19.08 23.49
C PRO A 355 -20.16 20.15 24.54
N GLU A 356 -19.38 19.77 25.56
CA GLU A 356 -18.86 20.72 26.55
C GLU A 356 -17.81 21.66 25.93
N ALA A 357 -16.93 21.12 25.08
CA ALA A 357 -15.96 21.89 24.32
C ALA A 357 -16.64 22.89 23.38
N TYR A 358 -17.71 22.48 22.69
CA TYR A 358 -18.50 23.36 21.83
C TYR A 358 -19.00 24.59 22.58
N GLU A 359 -19.65 24.42 23.74
CA GLU A 359 -20.19 25.56 24.49
C GLU A 359 -19.10 26.55 24.93
N LYS A 360 -17.93 26.04 25.37
CA LYS A 360 -16.80 26.88 25.80
C LYS A 360 -16.14 27.60 24.61
N LEU A 361 -15.90 26.90 23.51
CA LEU A 361 -15.27 27.48 22.32
C LEU A 361 -16.21 28.49 21.63
N LYS A 362 -17.51 28.21 21.61
CA LYS A 362 -18.52 29.15 21.13
C LYS A 362 -18.50 30.46 21.92
N GLU A 363 -18.36 30.38 23.24
CA GLU A 363 -18.21 31.58 24.07
C GLU A 363 -16.89 32.31 23.78
N ARG A 364 -15.77 31.56 23.68
CA ARG A 364 -14.45 32.14 23.33
C ARG A 364 -14.49 32.91 22.02
N TYR A 365 -15.09 32.34 20.97
CA TYR A 365 -15.10 32.91 19.62
C TYR A 365 -16.32 33.82 19.35
N ALA A 366 -17.13 34.12 20.37
CA ALA A 366 -18.29 34.99 20.23
C ALA A 366 -17.89 36.40 19.76
N GLY A 367 -18.36 36.79 18.57
CA GLY A 367 -18.04 38.08 17.93
C GLY A 367 -16.81 38.05 17.02
N SER A 368 -16.14 36.90 16.89
CA SER A 368 -15.13 36.67 15.86
C SER A 368 -15.77 36.24 14.54
N SER A 369 -14.95 36.06 13.49
CA SER A 369 -15.35 35.43 12.23
C SER A 369 -15.07 33.92 12.19
N LEU A 370 -14.69 33.29 13.30
CA LEU A 370 -14.55 31.84 13.38
C LEU A 370 -15.82 31.22 14.00
N ASP A 371 -16.58 30.51 13.19
CA ASP A 371 -17.70 29.72 13.66
C ASP A 371 -17.21 28.41 14.27
N VAL A 372 -17.90 27.94 15.32
CA VAL A 372 -17.65 26.62 15.90
C VAL A 372 -18.83 25.74 15.54
N ASN A 373 -18.56 24.61 14.86
CA ASN A 373 -19.62 23.70 14.42
C ASN A 373 -20.47 23.27 15.61
N VAL A 374 -21.79 23.25 15.45
CA VAL A 374 -22.72 22.92 16.53
C VAL A 374 -22.60 21.44 16.89
N CYS A 375 -22.50 21.14 18.18
CA CYS A 375 -22.49 19.75 18.68
C CYS A 375 -23.51 19.53 19.79
N HIS A 376 -24.21 18.41 19.70
CA HIS A 376 -25.19 17.95 20.66
C HIS A 376 -24.88 16.54 21.12
N LEU A 377 -25.20 16.24 22.37
CA LEU A 377 -25.11 14.87 22.89
C LEU A 377 -26.39 14.10 22.54
N GLY A 378 -26.22 13.00 21.81
CA GLY A 378 -27.26 12.01 21.57
C GLY A 378 -27.00 10.70 22.31
N GLU A 379 -27.99 9.81 22.31
CA GLU A 379 -27.86 8.45 22.84
C GLU A 379 -28.63 7.48 21.94
N GLU A 380 -28.02 6.34 21.63
CA GLU A 380 -28.64 5.26 20.86
C GLU A 380 -28.32 3.93 21.54
N ASN A 381 -29.34 3.15 21.90
CA ASN A 381 -29.18 1.85 22.59
C ASN A 381 -28.31 1.93 23.86
N GLY A 382 -28.36 3.05 24.59
CA GLY A 382 -27.55 3.30 25.79
C GLY A 382 -26.10 3.70 25.51
N ILE A 383 -25.71 3.91 24.25
CA ILE A 383 -24.38 4.39 23.85
C ILE A 383 -24.47 5.89 23.53
N PRO A 384 -23.68 6.75 24.19
CA PRO A 384 -23.65 8.18 23.86
C PRO A 384 -22.96 8.42 22.52
N TYR A 385 -23.39 9.44 21.79
CA TYR A 385 -22.69 9.94 20.60
C TYR A 385 -22.70 11.47 20.57
N ALA A 386 -21.67 12.06 19.97
CA ALA A 386 -21.63 13.48 19.67
C ALA A 386 -22.17 13.69 18.25
N GLU A 387 -23.24 14.46 18.09
CA GLU A 387 -23.87 14.78 16.82
C GLU A 387 -23.50 16.20 16.40
N PHE A 388 -22.95 16.33 15.20
CA PHE A 388 -22.52 17.58 14.61
C PHE A 388 -23.35 17.90 13.37
N GLU A 389 -23.54 19.19 13.11
CA GLU A 389 -24.10 19.64 11.83
C GLU A 389 -23.14 19.31 10.68
N PHE A 390 -23.70 18.97 9.52
CA PHE A 390 -22.91 18.83 8.31
C PHE A 390 -22.57 20.21 7.75
N VAL A 391 -21.30 20.61 7.87
CA VAL A 391 -20.81 21.90 7.40
C VAL A 391 -20.29 21.76 5.96
N PRO A 392 -20.82 22.53 4.98
CA PRO A 392 -20.23 22.59 3.65
C PRO A 392 -18.96 23.46 3.66
N GLY A 393 -18.05 23.21 2.71
CA GLY A 393 -16.85 24.03 2.54
C GLY A 393 -15.65 23.20 2.08
N ARG A 394 -14.55 23.88 1.82
CA ARG A 394 -13.25 23.26 1.51
C ARG A 394 -12.34 23.38 2.73
N PRO A 395 -11.54 22.36 3.08
CA PRO A 395 -10.54 22.49 4.12
C PRO A 395 -9.57 23.64 3.81
N LEU A 396 -9.18 24.41 4.83
CA LEU A 396 -8.21 25.50 4.66
C LEU A 396 -6.86 24.96 4.14
N SER A 397 -6.48 23.74 4.51
CA SER A 397 -5.30 23.05 3.96
C SER A 397 -5.35 22.90 2.44
N GLU A 398 -6.52 22.65 1.85
CA GLU A 398 -6.70 22.52 0.41
C GLU A 398 -6.50 23.87 -0.29
N LEU A 399 -7.05 24.95 0.27
CA LEU A 399 -6.82 26.31 -0.25
C LEU A 399 -5.34 26.71 -0.17
N MET A 400 -4.66 26.30 0.90
CA MET A 400 -3.23 26.51 1.07
C MET A 400 -2.39 25.69 0.08
N ASP A 401 -2.78 24.45 -0.22
CA ASP A 401 -2.14 23.62 -1.23
C ASP A 401 -2.29 24.26 -2.63
N GLU A 402 -3.45 24.84 -2.96
CA GLU A 402 -3.65 25.56 -4.24
C GLU A 402 -2.71 26.76 -4.40
N CYS A 403 -2.44 27.49 -3.31
CA CYS A 403 -1.45 28.57 -3.32
C CYS A 403 -0.06 28.02 -3.64
N LEU A 404 0.34 26.89 -3.04
CA LEU A 404 1.64 26.26 -3.32
C LEU A 404 1.74 25.78 -4.77
N ASP A 405 0.69 25.13 -5.30
CA ASP A 405 0.65 24.66 -6.69
C ASP A 405 0.82 25.80 -7.70
N ARG A 406 0.22 26.96 -7.40
CA ARG A 406 0.29 28.17 -8.24
C ARG A 406 1.52 29.02 -7.97
N GLN A 407 2.37 28.62 -7.02
CA GLN A 407 3.50 29.42 -6.53
C GLN A 407 3.06 30.80 -6.02
N ASP A 408 1.83 30.91 -5.51
CA ASP A 408 1.24 32.12 -4.94
C ASP A 408 1.59 32.23 -3.44
N VAL A 409 2.83 32.64 -3.21
CA VAL A 409 3.39 32.82 -1.85
C VAL A 409 2.57 33.84 -1.05
N GLU A 410 2.18 34.97 -1.66
CA GLU A 410 1.41 36.00 -0.97
C GLU A 410 -0.01 35.52 -0.64
N GLY A 411 -0.66 34.77 -1.53
CA GLY A 411 -1.94 34.12 -1.27
C GLY A 411 -1.90 33.20 -0.05
N PHE A 412 -0.86 32.36 0.06
CA PHE A 412 -0.65 31.51 1.23
C PHE A 412 -0.52 32.35 2.51
N HIS A 413 0.33 33.38 2.49
CA HIS A 413 0.56 34.22 3.67
C HIS A 413 -0.67 35.03 4.08
N ASN A 414 -1.53 35.41 3.13
CA ASN A 414 -2.81 36.07 3.42
C ASN A 414 -3.77 35.11 4.13
N LEU A 415 -3.93 33.88 3.64
CA LEU A 415 -4.72 32.85 4.31
C LEU A 415 -4.18 32.54 5.72
N PHE A 416 -2.86 32.46 5.87
CA PHE A 416 -2.23 32.23 7.17
C PHE A 416 -2.42 33.43 8.12
N ALA A 417 -2.39 34.66 7.61
CA ALA A 417 -2.66 35.86 8.40
C ALA A 417 -4.10 35.89 8.91
N GLU A 418 -5.05 35.54 8.05
CA GLU A 418 -6.47 35.45 8.39
C GLU A 418 -6.74 34.33 9.40
N TYR A 419 -6.09 33.17 9.22
CA TYR A 419 -6.08 32.10 10.22
C TYR A 419 -5.63 32.60 11.59
N LEU A 420 -4.51 33.33 11.67
CA LEU A 420 -3.99 33.87 12.93
C LEU A 420 -4.95 34.83 13.61
N GLU A 421 -5.56 35.73 12.85
CA GLU A 421 -6.55 36.68 13.37
C GLU A 421 -7.76 35.96 13.97
N ARG A 422 -8.29 34.96 13.25
CA ARG A 422 -9.47 34.18 13.65
C ARG A 422 -9.19 33.33 14.89
N VAL A 423 -8.11 32.54 14.89
CA VAL A 423 -7.82 31.62 16.01
C VAL A 423 -7.31 32.34 17.26
N GLY A 424 -6.70 33.51 17.12
CA GLY A 424 -6.21 34.34 18.22
C GLY A 424 -7.30 35.10 18.98
N TYR A 425 -8.53 35.09 18.48
CA TYR A 425 -9.64 35.73 19.19
C TYR A 425 -9.89 35.05 20.55
N GLY A 426 -10.02 35.86 21.59
CA GLY A 426 -10.24 35.38 22.95
C GLY A 426 -9.07 34.56 23.52
N GLU A 427 -7.82 34.84 23.15
CA GLU A 427 -6.61 34.11 23.60
C GLU A 427 -6.48 33.97 25.13
N ASP A 428 -6.92 34.98 25.88
CA ASP A 428 -6.88 34.98 27.36
C ASP A 428 -7.99 34.14 28.01
N VAL A 429 -8.99 33.67 27.23
CA VAL A 429 -10.06 32.81 27.73
C VAL A 429 -9.46 31.43 28.04
N PRO A 430 -9.73 30.82 29.21
CA PRO A 430 -9.09 29.58 29.64
C PRO A 430 -9.66 28.33 28.95
N VAL A 431 -9.82 28.37 27.63
CA VAL A 431 -10.21 27.24 26.78
C VAL A 431 -9.45 27.33 25.47
N ALA A 432 -8.84 26.25 25.01
CA ALA A 432 -8.22 26.18 23.70
C ALA A 432 -8.30 24.76 23.12
N ASP A 433 -8.66 24.67 21.85
CA ASP A 433 -8.50 23.45 21.08
C ASP A 433 -7.07 23.34 20.56
N PHE A 434 -6.39 22.26 20.95
CA PHE A 434 -5.01 21.99 20.55
C PHE A 434 -4.92 21.48 19.11
N ASP A 435 -6.02 20.99 18.54
CA ASP A 435 -6.08 20.44 17.19
C ASP A 435 -6.71 21.38 16.15
N LEU A 436 -6.52 22.68 16.34
CA LEU A 436 -6.78 23.75 15.38
C LEU A 436 -5.86 23.70 14.14
N ILE A 437 -5.76 22.56 13.47
CA ILE A 437 -5.00 22.42 12.21
C ILE A 437 -5.81 22.93 11.02
N PHE A 438 -5.14 23.28 9.93
CA PHE A 438 -5.81 23.79 8.72
C PHE A 438 -6.84 22.81 8.13
N ALA A 439 -6.65 21.50 8.30
CA ALA A 439 -7.60 20.50 7.83
C ALA A 439 -8.93 20.47 8.64
N ASN A 440 -8.94 20.99 9.86
CA ASN A 440 -10.10 21.01 10.75
C ASN A 440 -10.91 22.32 10.65
N ILE A 441 -10.57 23.19 9.70
CA ILE A 441 -11.28 24.43 9.39
C ILE A 441 -11.85 24.33 7.97
N LEU A 442 -13.18 24.35 7.85
CA LEU A 442 -13.85 24.43 6.56
C LEU A 442 -14.12 25.88 6.19
N VAL A 443 -13.88 26.23 4.93
CA VAL A 443 -14.04 27.56 4.36
C VAL A 443 -15.12 27.54 3.28
N ASP A 444 -16.15 28.36 3.46
CA ASP A 444 -17.19 28.67 2.48
C ASP A 444 -17.34 30.19 2.33
N GLY A 445 -16.60 30.77 1.38
CA GLY A 445 -16.47 32.22 1.25
C GLY A 445 -15.84 32.84 2.50
N ASP A 446 -16.56 33.78 3.12
CA ASP A 446 -16.10 34.48 4.33
C ASP A 446 -16.35 33.67 5.62
N HIS A 447 -17.16 32.61 5.55
CA HIS A 447 -17.50 31.74 6.69
C HIS A 447 -16.43 30.67 6.88
N TRP A 448 -15.74 30.71 8.02
CA TRP A 448 -14.76 29.70 8.42
C TRP A 448 -15.29 28.99 9.64
N THR A 449 -15.37 27.67 9.59
CA THR A 449 -15.97 26.87 10.66
C THR A 449 -14.97 25.84 11.17
N LEU A 450 -14.71 25.87 12.47
CA LEU A 450 -14.01 24.81 13.18
C LEU A 450 -14.93 23.59 13.29
N ILE A 451 -14.56 22.49 12.62
CA ILE A 451 -15.38 21.28 12.54
C ILE A 451 -14.92 20.15 13.46
N ASP A 452 -13.70 20.22 13.96
CA ASP A 452 -13.16 19.25 14.92
C ASP A 452 -12.54 19.98 16.10
N TYR A 453 -12.96 19.59 17.29
CA TYR A 453 -12.49 20.15 18.56
C TYR A 453 -12.41 19.07 19.64
N GLU A 454 -12.06 17.85 19.21
CA GLU A 454 -11.78 16.69 20.06
C GLU A 454 -10.75 16.97 21.16
N TRP A 455 -9.83 17.90 20.92
CA TRP A 455 -8.66 18.15 21.76
C TRP A 455 -8.71 19.51 22.44
N THR A 456 -9.87 19.81 23.03
CA THR A 456 -10.10 21.03 23.79
C THR A 456 -9.65 20.89 25.24
N PHE A 457 -8.89 21.88 25.72
CA PHE A 457 -8.37 21.90 27.08
C PHE A 457 -8.81 23.15 27.83
N ASP A 458 -9.09 22.98 29.14
CA ASP A 458 -9.45 24.07 30.07
C ASP A 458 -8.22 24.85 30.55
N ARG A 459 -7.46 25.38 29.60
CA ARG A 459 -6.30 26.24 29.83
C ARG A 459 -6.08 27.16 28.62
N PRO A 460 -5.53 28.36 28.82
CA PRO A 460 -5.08 29.17 27.70
C PRO A 460 -3.89 28.50 27.00
N ILE A 461 -3.84 28.63 25.67
CA ILE A 461 -2.71 28.21 24.84
C ILE A 461 -2.40 29.37 23.89
N GLU A 462 -1.14 29.78 23.84
CA GLU A 462 -0.71 30.90 22.99
C GLU A 462 -1.04 30.62 21.52
N THR A 463 -1.60 31.63 20.85
CA THR A 463 -1.98 31.62 19.43
C THR A 463 -0.80 31.24 18.55
N ARG A 464 0.39 31.76 18.87
CA ARG A 464 1.63 31.42 18.14
C ARG A 464 2.01 29.94 18.27
N ALA A 465 1.72 29.31 19.41
CA ALA A 465 1.98 27.89 19.61
C ALA A 465 0.99 27.03 18.80
N LEU A 466 -0.31 27.39 18.82
CA LEU A 466 -1.33 26.73 17.99
C LEU A 466 -1.01 26.87 16.50
N ALA A 467 -0.62 28.07 16.07
CA ALA A 467 -0.26 28.34 14.68
C ALA A 467 1.00 27.60 14.23
N PHE A 468 2.03 27.55 15.09
CA PHE A 468 3.22 26.74 14.82
C PHE A 468 2.85 25.28 14.63
N ARG A 469 2.00 24.74 15.52
CA ARG A 469 1.54 23.35 15.42
C ARG A 469 0.78 23.13 14.11
N ALA A 470 -0.17 23.99 13.74
CA ALA A 470 -0.92 23.87 12.49
C ALA A 470 0.00 23.83 11.26
N VAL A 471 1.02 24.70 11.21
CA VAL A 471 2.02 24.71 10.13
C VAL A 471 2.89 23.44 10.16
N TYR A 472 3.31 23.01 11.34
CA TYR A 472 4.14 21.82 11.49
C TYR A 472 3.41 20.55 11.03
N CYS A 473 2.15 20.36 11.45
CA CYS A 473 1.29 19.28 10.98
C CYS A 473 1.06 19.37 9.46
N TYR A 474 0.79 20.56 8.94
CA TYR A 474 0.62 20.78 7.50
C TYR A 474 1.84 20.32 6.71
N VAL A 475 3.06 20.71 7.11
CA VAL A 475 4.29 20.31 6.40
C VAL A 475 4.57 18.81 6.51
N LEU A 476 4.31 18.19 7.67
CA LEU A 476 4.56 16.76 7.88
C LEU A 476 3.70 15.83 7.01
N GLU A 477 2.53 16.28 6.60
CA GLU A 477 1.58 15.47 5.82
C GLU A 477 1.95 15.31 4.33
N ASP A 478 2.78 16.20 3.77
CA ASP A 478 3.19 16.16 2.36
C ASP A 478 4.59 16.73 2.16
N GLU A 479 5.50 15.93 1.60
CA GLU A 479 6.86 16.41 1.30
C GLU A 479 6.89 17.61 0.34
N ARG A 480 5.88 17.78 -0.53
CA ARG A 480 5.76 18.94 -1.42
C ARG A 480 5.60 20.25 -0.66
N ARG A 481 5.01 20.20 0.55
CA ARG A 481 4.83 21.38 1.42
C ARG A 481 6.14 21.87 2.03
N ASN A 482 7.26 21.15 1.87
CA ASN A 482 8.59 21.67 2.19
C ASN A 482 9.02 22.85 1.29
N ALA A 483 8.28 23.14 0.21
CA ALA A 483 8.47 24.35 -0.59
C ALA A 483 8.08 25.65 0.14
N LEU A 484 7.44 25.53 1.32
CA LEU A 484 7.03 26.65 2.15
C LEU A 484 8.21 27.48 2.65
N GLU A 485 8.07 28.81 2.64
CA GLU A 485 9.02 29.73 3.29
C GLU A 485 8.85 29.68 4.83
N LEU A 486 9.27 28.57 5.44
CA LEU A 486 9.10 28.33 6.88
C LEU A 486 9.71 29.46 7.73
N ASP A 487 10.88 29.97 7.34
CA ASP A 487 11.55 31.08 8.03
C ASP A 487 10.66 32.32 8.11
N ARG A 488 9.96 32.68 7.02
CA ARG A 488 9.04 33.83 6.99
C ARG A 488 7.84 33.63 7.92
N ILE A 489 7.37 32.40 8.07
CA ILE A 489 6.30 32.06 9.01
C ILE A 489 6.81 32.16 10.46
N LEU A 490 7.98 31.60 10.76
CA LEU A 490 8.57 31.65 12.10
C LEU A 490 8.86 33.10 12.52
N ASP A 491 9.38 33.91 11.61
CA ASP A 491 9.61 35.35 11.82
C ASP A 491 8.30 36.08 12.13
N ARG A 492 7.22 35.79 11.38
CA ARG A 492 5.89 36.36 11.61
C ARG A 492 5.32 35.98 12.98
N LEU A 493 5.55 34.74 13.41
CA LEU A 493 5.13 34.24 14.72
C LEU A 493 6.03 34.73 15.87
N GLY A 494 7.18 35.33 15.56
CA GLY A 494 8.19 35.71 16.55
C GLY A 494 8.73 34.49 17.31
N ILE A 495 8.83 33.34 16.65
CA ILE A 495 9.27 32.07 17.25
C ILE A 495 10.75 31.87 16.98
N THR A 496 11.53 31.70 18.05
CA THR A 496 12.93 31.33 17.96
C THR A 496 13.11 29.85 17.63
N GLU A 497 14.27 29.46 17.11
CA GLU A 497 14.62 28.05 16.88
C GLU A 497 14.52 27.17 18.14
N ASN A 498 14.80 27.75 19.31
CA ASN A 498 14.67 27.03 20.57
C ASN A 498 13.20 26.77 20.95
N GLU A 499 12.33 27.77 20.77
CA GLU A 499 10.87 27.60 20.96
C GLU A 499 10.30 26.62 19.93
N ALA A 500 10.69 26.71 18.66
CA ALA A 500 10.29 25.77 17.62
C ALA A 500 10.65 24.33 17.98
N ARG A 501 11.84 24.11 18.58
CA ARG A 501 12.24 22.79 19.10
C ARG A 501 11.33 22.32 20.23
N GLN A 502 11.02 23.19 21.18
CA GLN A 502 10.11 22.86 22.30
C GLN A 502 8.70 22.52 21.81
N TYR A 503 8.17 23.25 20.82
CA TYR A 503 6.87 22.95 20.24
C TYR A 503 6.88 21.61 19.47
N ARG A 504 7.97 21.27 18.77
CA ARG A 504 8.12 19.94 18.16
C ARG A 504 8.14 18.81 19.19
N GLU A 505 8.81 19.03 20.33
CA GLU A 505 8.81 18.07 21.45
C GLU A 505 7.40 17.91 22.05
N GLN A 506 6.67 19.01 22.26
CA GLN A 506 5.27 18.97 22.73
C GLN A 506 4.36 18.23 21.76
N GLU A 507 4.53 18.42 20.44
CA GLU A 507 3.77 17.66 19.45
C GLU A 507 4.08 16.17 19.51
N MET A 508 5.34 15.77 19.68
CA MET A 508 5.70 14.35 19.86
C MET A 508 5.08 13.75 21.13
N GLU A 509 5.06 14.51 22.23
CA GLU A 509 4.41 14.09 23.47
C GLU A 509 2.89 13.96 23.30
N PHE A 510 2.27 14.91 22.60
CA PHE A 510 0.85 14.87 22.28
C PHE A 510 0.50 13.66 21.41
N GLN A 511 1.23 13.42 20.33
CA GLN A 511 1.02 12.24 19.48
C GLN A 511 1.13 10.93 20.28
N LYS A 512 2.11 10.83 21.17
CA LYS A 512 2.26 9.67 22.06
C LYS A 512 1.10 9.54 23.07
N TYR A 513 0.57 10.66 23.56
CA TYR A 513 -0.62 10.67 24.40
C TYR A 513 -1.86 10.15 23.63
N VAL A 514 -2.03 10.57 22.37
CA VAL A 514 -3.12 10.14 21.50
C VAL A 514 -3.02 8.67 21.09
N THR A 515 -1.85 8.20 20.64
CA THR A 515 -1.66 6.82 20.15
C THR A 515 -1.47 5.79 21.28
N GLY A 516 -0.96 6.22 22.43
CA GLY A 516 -0.63 5.34 23.54
C GLY A 516 0.61 4.48 23.27
N GLN A 517 0.53 3.18 23.58
CA GLN A 517 1.65 2.23 23.45
C GLN A 517 1.63 1.40 22.16
N LYS A 518 0.69 1.68 21.24
CA LYS A 518 0.55 0.89 20.01
C LYS A 518 1.51 1.34 18.93
N LEU A 519 1.93 0.39 18.11
CA LEU A 519 2.61 0.68 16.85
C LEU A 519 1.57 1.01 15.78
N SER A 520 1.83 2.07 15.02
CA SER A 520 1.10 2.37 13.79
C SER A 520 1.28 1.26 12.76
N MET A 521 0.34 1.16 11.82
CA MET A 521 0.47 0.18 10.73
C MET A 521 1.71 0.43 9.85
N GLY A 522 2.19 1.68 9.73
CA GLY A 522 3.43 1.99 9.03
C GLY A 522 4.66 1.41 9.76
N GLU A 523 4.71 1.52 11.08
CA GLU A 523 5.74 0.89 11.91
C GLU A 523 5.65 -0.64 11.85
N ILE A 524 4.45 -1.21 11.92
CA ILE A 524 4.23 -2.65 11.78
C ILE A 524 4.72 -3.14 10.41
N ARG A 525 4.47 -2.40 9.32
CA ARG A 525 5.00 -2.71 7.98
C ARG A 525 6.53 -2.79 8.01
N ASN A 526 7.18 -1.78 8.58
CA ASN A 526 8.64 -1.74 8.69
C ASN A 526 9.20 -2.92 9.51
N LEU A 527 8.46 -3.41 10.50
CA LEU A 527 8.86 -4.55 11.32
C LEU A 527 8.66 -5.91 10.63
N LEU A 528 7.60 -6.06 9.85
CA LEU A 528 7.28 -7.28 9.10
C LEU A 528 8.25 -7.53 7.94
N GLY A 529 8.80 -6.45 7.37
CA GLY A 529 9.68 -6.51 6.21
C GLY A 529 8.91 -6.34 4.90
N GLY A 530 9.47 -6.88 3.81
CA GLY A 530 9.00 -6.65 2.45
C GLY A 530 9.85 -5.58 1.76
N GLU A 531 10.65 -6.03 0.80
CA GLU A 531 11.55 -5.16 0.05
C GLU A 531 10.76 -4.15 -0.77
N ILE A 532 11.25 -2.91 -0.80
CA ILE A 532 10.73 -1.86 -1.67
C ILE A 532 11.75 -1.64 -2.77
N TYR A 533 11.45 -2.15 -3.95
CA TYR A 533 12.26 -1.92 -5.13
C TYR A 533 11.90 -0.57 -5.75
N LYS A 534 12.89 0.29 -5.96
CA LYS A 534 12.74 1.55 -6.70
C LYS A 534 13.41 1.43 -8.06
N PRO A 535 12.69 1.05 -9.14
CA PRO A 535 13.32 0.76 -10.43
C PRO A 535 14.22 1.89 -10.96
N THR A 536 13.90 3.14 -10.66
CA THR A 536 14.70 4.32 -11.02
C THR A 536 16.12 4.29 -10.46
N GLU A 537 16.30 3.81 -9.22
CA GLU A 537 17.62 3.66 -8.59
C GLU A 537 18.47 2.57 -9.29
N TRP A 538 17.82 1.60 -9.93
CA TRP A 538 18.49 0.50 -10.63
C TRP A 538 18.89 0.90 -12.05
N ILE A 539 18.03 1.65 -12.76
CA ILE A 539 18.32 2.17 -14.10
C ILE A 539 19.62 3.00 -14.10
N GLY A 540 19.85 3.83 -13.08
CA GLY A 540 21.08 4.60 -12.95
C GLY A 540 22.34 3.73 -12.83
N ARG A 541 22.26 2.63 -12.06
CA ARG A 541 23.36 1.67 -11.90
C ARG A 541 23.67 0.96 -13.23
N PHE A 542 22.65 0.51 -13.96
CA PHE A 542 22.85 -0.14 -15.27
C PHE A 542 23.53 0.80 -16.28
N ARG A 543 23.12 2.08 -16.34
CA ARG A 543 23.74 3.08 -17.23
C ARG A 543 25.21 3.39 -16.89
N GLN A 544 25.57 3.40 -15.61
CA GLN A 544 26.97 3.58 -15.19
C GLN A 544 27.83 2.39 -15.66
N THR A 545 27.33 1.16 -15.48
CA THR A 545 28.01 -0.05 -15.93
C THR A 545 28.13 -0.11 -17.47
N GLU A 546 27.15 0.36 -18.24
CA GLU A 546 27.27 0.50 -19.71
C GLU A 546 28.37 1.48 -20.13
N GLY A 547 28.61 2.55 -19.36
CA GLY A 547 29.67 3.52 -19.64
C GLY A 547 31.08 2.95 -19.48
N GLU A 548 31.30 2.18 -18.40
CA GLU A 548 32.60 1.56 -18.10
C GLU A 548 32.86 0.31 -18.94
N LEU A 549 31.83 -0.45 -19.29
CA LEU A 549 31.91 -1.62 -20.15
C LEU A 549 31.75 -1.30 -21.64
N ARG A 550 31.97 -0.05 -22.05
CA ARG A 550 31.78 0.32 -23.46
C ARG A 550 32.91 -0.24 -24.33
N VAL A 551 32.56 -1.02 -25.35
CA VAL A 551 33.51 -1.53 -26.35
C VAL A 551 33.87 -0.44 -27.36
N GLN A 552 35.15 -0.25 -27.67
CA GLN A 552 35.62 0.69 -28.70
C GLN A 552 36.49 -0.02 -29.73
N ILE A 553 36.31 0.34 -31.00
CA ILE A 553 37.02 -0.26 -32.14
C ILE A 553 37.89 0.79 -32.80
N TYR A 554 39.14 0.44 -33.08
CA TYR A 554 40.08 1.28 -33.82
C TYR A 554 40.53 0.57 -35.10
N GLU A 555 40.58 1.32 -36.20
CA GLU A 555 41.07 0.84 -37.50
C GLU A 555 42.40 1.50 -37.85
N ASP A 556 43.43 0.69 -38.15
CA ASP A 556 44.73 1.20 -38.61
C ASP A 556 44.94 0.89 -40.10
N LYS A 557 45.09 1.94 -40.91
CA LYS A 557 45.40 1.87 -42.35
C LYS A 557 46.88 2.16 -42.66
N GLY A 558 47.76 2.00 -41.68
CA GLY A 558 49.22 2.17 -41.78
C GLY A 558 49.78 3.43 -41.10
N GLN A 559 48.98 4.11 -40.29
CA GLN A 559 49.36 5.34 -39.55
C GLN A 559 49.36 5.14 -38.03
N GLY A 560 48.97 3.95 -37.55
CA GLY A 560 48.75 3.65 -36.15
C GLY A 560 47.30 3.92 -35.70
N PHE A 561 46.97 3.51 -34.48
CA PHE A 561 45.66 3.76 -33.88
C PHE A 561 45.52 5.21 -33.41
N SER A 562 44.36 5.82 -33.66
CA SER A 562 44.04 7.19 -33.25
C SER A 562 42.57 7.31 -32.88
N GLU A 563 42.23 8.19 -31.95
CA GLU A 563 40.83 8.47 -31.58
C GLU A 563 39.96 8.94 -32.76
N GLU A 564 40.55 9.67 -33.71
CA GLU A 564 39.84 10.12 -34.91
C GLU A 564 39.41 8.96 -35.83
N ASN A 565 40.08 7.80 -35.73
CA ASN A 565 39.82 6.58 -36.50
C ASN A 565 39.34 5.46 -35.58
N SER A 566 38.45 5.80 -34.64
CA SER A 566 37.79 4.87 -33.73
C SER A 566 36.29 5.10 -33.68
N TYR A 567 35.54 4.09 -33.23
CA TYR A 567 34.10 4.21 -33.04
C TYR A 567 33.59 3.20 -32.01
N PHE A 568 32.36 3.41 -31.57
CA PHE A 568 31.65 2.55 -30.62
C PHE A 568 30.54 1.79 -31.35
N PRO A 569 30.57 0.45 -31.40
CA PRO A 569 29.49 -0.33 -31.98
C PRO A 569 28.20 -0.16 -31.17
N GLU A 570 27.06 -0.14 -31.85
CA GLU A 570 25.74 -0.09 -31.23
C GLU A 570 25.26 -1.49 -30.85
N ASN A 571 24.40 -1.60 -29.83
CA ASN A 571 23.72 -2.84 -29.41
C ASN A 571 24.69 -4.01 -29.13
N VAL A 572 25.81 -3.72 -28.48
CA VAL A 572 26.86 -4.71 -28.18
C VAL A 572 26.39 -5.79 -27.21
N TYR A 573 25.59 -5.43 -26.20
CA TYR A 573 25.22 -6.37 -25.13
C TYR A 573 23.89 -7.07 -25.42
N ALA A 574 23.94 -8.40 -25.61
CA ALA A 574 22.74 -9.23 -25.79
C ALA A 574 22.12 -9.66 -24.44
N GLU A 575 22.96 -9.85 -23.43
CA GLU A 575 22.61 -10.17 -22.03
C GLU A 575 23.60 -9.49 -21.08
N GLU A 576 23.33 -9.50 -19.77
CA GLU A 576 24.26 -8.97 -18.76
C GLU A 576 25.66 -9.62 -18.95
N LYS A 577 26.68 -8.80 -19.26
CA LYS A 577 28.09 -9.20 -19.51
C LYS A 577 28.40 -9.88 -20.85
N GLN A 578 27.41 -10.21 -21.69
CA GLN A 578 27.66 -10.85 -23.00
C GLN A 578 27.67 -9.84 -24.14
N ALA A 579 28.84 -9.59 -24.72
CA ALA A 579 29.03 -8.72 -25.87
C ALA A 579 29.06 -9.53 -27.19
N GLU A 580 28.18 -9.19 -28.12
CA GLU A 580 28.10 -9.75 -29.48
C GLU A 580 27.97 -8.61 -30.50
N PHE A 581 28.94 -8.49 -31.42
CA PHE A 581 28.95 -7.43 -32.43
C PHE A 581 29.75 -7.81 -33.67
N THR A 582 29.57 -7.03 -34.74
CA THR A 582 30.30 -7.17 -36.00
C THR A 582 31.06 -5.89 -36.34
N VAL A 583 32.26 -6.03 -36.89
CA VAL A 583 33.13 -4.94 -37.34
C VAL A 583 33.31 -5.08 -38.85
N ASN A 584 32.82 -4.10 -39.61
CA ASN A 584 32.93 -4.07 -41.07
C ASN A 584 34.09 -3.16 -41.45
N PHE A 585 35.02 -3.64 -42.28
CA PHE A 585 36.19 -2.87 -42.68
C PHE A 585 36.65 -3.17 -44.11
N ASP A 586 37.26 -2.17 -44.75
CA ASP A 586 37.75 -2.27 -46.13
C ASP A 586 39.12 -2.98 -46.22
N GLY A 587 39.52 -3.33 -47.45
CA GLY A 587 40.80 -3.99 -47.72
C GLY A 587 42.06 -3.17 -47.44
N ASN A 588 41.95 -1.90 -47.01
CA ASN A 588 43.11 -1.06 -46.66
C ASN A 588 43.45 -1.13 -45.17
N VAL A 589 42.60 -1.72 -44.33
CA VAL A 589 42.89 -1.88 -42.91
C VAL A 589 43.94 -2.97 -42.71
N HIS A 590 44.97 -2.63 -41.94
CA HIS A 590 46.08 -3.49 -41.56
C HIS A 590 45.88 -4.14 -40.20
N TYR A 591 45.40 -3.35 -39.22
CA TYR A 591 45.13 -3.81 -37.87
C TYR A 591 43.77 -3.31 -37.37
N LEU A 592 43.11 -4.14 -36.57
CA LEU A 592 41.97 -3.76 -35.74
C LEU A 592 42.39 -3.83 -34.29
N ARG A 593 42.06 -2.81 -33.49
CA ARG A 593 42.17 -2.86 -32.02
C ARG A 593 40.77 -2.85 -31.44
N LEU A 594 40.48 -3.86 -30.62
CA LEU A 594 39.24 -4.01 -29.87
C LEU A 594 39.55 -3.70 -28.41
N ASP A 595 38.94 -2.65 -27.88
CA ASP A 595 39.01 -2.30 -26.47
C ASP A 595 37.72 -2.78 -25.82
N PRO A 596 37.76 -3.85 -25.01
CA PRO A 596 36.56 -4.48 -24.50
C PRO A 596 35.84 -3.65 -23.42
N ALA A 597 36.51 -2.69 -22.79
CA ALA A 597 35.96 -1.83 -21.75
C ALA A 597 36.83 -0.57 -21.61
N MET A 598 36.37 0.38 -20.80
CA MET A 598 37.11 1.59 -20.37
C MET A 598 37.62 1.46 -18.93
N CYS A 599 37.79 0.22 -18.46
CA CYS A 599 38.19 -0.10 -17.10
C CYS A 599 38.94 -1.44 -17.03
N ALA A 600 39.51 -1.74 -15.87
CA ALA A 600 40.06 -3.07 -15.61
C ALA A 600 38.96 -4.14 -15.69
N CYS A 601 39.21 -5.17 -16.50
CA CYS A 601 38.22 -6.20 -16.78
C CYS A 601 38.85 -7.57 -17.04
N VAL A 602 38.01 -8.60 -17.01
CA VAL A 602 38.30 -9.92 -17.59
C VAL A 602 37.42 -10.09 -18.81
N CYS A 603 38.01 -10.43 -19.94
CA CYS A 603 37.31 -10.72 -21.18
C CYS A 603 37.51 -12.20 -21.54
N LYS A 604 36.42 -12.94 -21.73
CA LYS A 604 36.44 -14.30 -22.28
C LYS A 604 36.02 -14.24 -23.74
N ILE A 605 36.92 -14.60 -24.65
CA ILE A 605 36.59 -14.68 -26.09
C ILE A 605 35.82 -15.99 -26.32
N ARG A 606 34.57 -15.87 -26.79
CA ARG A 606 33.70 -16.99 -27.17
C ARG A 606 33.74 -17.23 -28.67
N GLU A 607 33.78 -16.18 -29.47
CA GLU A 607 33.91 -16.27 -30.92
C GLU A 607 34.74 -15.10 -31.46
N LEU A 608 35.66 -15.40 -32.37
CA LEU A 608 36.39 -14.41 -33.14
C LEU A 608 36.64 -14.95 -34.54
N THR A 609 35.85 -14.50 -35.51
CA THR A 609 35.91 -14.99 -36.89
C THR A 609 36.01 -13.82 -37.87
N MET A 610 36.83 -13.96 -38.91
CA MET A 610 36.95 -13.01 -40.02
C MET A 610 36.44 -13.66 -41.29
N ASN A 611 35.45 -13.05 -41.95
CA ASN A 611 34.82 -13.59 -43.17
C ASN A 611 34.32 -15.05 -42.99
N GLY A 612 33.86 -15.40 -41.78
CA GLY A 612 33.41 -16.74 -41.41
C GLY A 612 34.54 -17.75 -41.13
N GLN A 613 35.80 -17.34 -41.14
CA GLN A 613 36.95 -18.19 -40.80
C GLN A 613 37.49 -17.83 -39.40
N PRO A 614 37.83 -18.81 -38.54
CA PRO A 614 38.38 -18.54 -37.22
C PRO A 614 39.67 -17.72 -37.25
N VAL A 615 39.77 -16.70 -36.39
CA VAL A 615 41.01 -15.94 -36.18
C VAL A 615 41.92 -16.75 -35.24
N PRO A 616 43.20 -17.01 -35.59
CA PRO A 616 44.14 -17.75 -34.74
C PRO A 616 44.55 -16.97 -33.47
N VAL A 617 43.71 -16.95 -32.43
CA VAL A 617 43.95 -16.20 -31.18
C VAL A 617 45.21 -16.62 -30.39
N GLN A 618 45.77 -17.80 -30.67
CA GLN A 618 47.05 -18.25 -30.10
C GLN A 618 48.27 -17.61 -30.75
N ASP A 619 48.16 -17.21 -32.01
CA ASP A 619 49.30 -16.76 -32.78
C ASP A 619 49.59 -15.30 -32.44
N LYS A 620 50.67 -15.07 -31.69
CA LYS A 620 51.12 -13.74 -31.28
C LYS A 620 51.52 -12.83 -32.46
N LYS A 621 51.67 -13.38 -33.66
CA LYS A 621 51.87 -12.59 -34.88
C LYS A 621 50.54 -12.07 -35.46
N ILE A 622 49.42 -12.67 -35.08
CA ILE A 622 48.07 -12.33 -35.51
C ILE A 622 47.33 -11.56 -34.42
N VAL A 623 47.32 -12.06 -33.18
CA VAL A 623 46.60 -11.42 -32.07
C VAL A 623 47.58 -11.04 -30.97
N THR A 624 47.55 -9.76 -30.58
CA THR A 624 48.32 -9.22 -29.46
C THR A 624 47.40 -8.52 -28.47
N THR A 625 47.80 -8.46 -27.21
CA THR A 625 47.01 -7.84 -26.15
C THR A 625 47.92 -7.28 -25.08
N ASN A 626 47.53 -6.16 -24.45
CA ASN A 626 48.18 -5.63 -23.26
C ASN A 626 47.75 -6.35 -21.96
N GLY A 627 46.80 -7.29 -22.04
CA GLY A 627 46.37 -8.14 -20.93
C GLY A 627 47.23 -9.40 -20.74
N LYS A 628 46.84 -10.22 -19.75
CA LYS A 628 47.40 -11.56 -19.51
C LYS A 628 46.39 -12.64 -19.91
N ILE A 629 46.79 -13.50 -20.82
CA ILE A 629 46.00 -14.67 -21.22
C ILE A 629 46.02 -15.69 -20.07
N LEU A 630 44.84 -16.02 -19.56
CA LEU A 630 44.59 -17.04 -18.56
C LEU A 630 44.38 -18.40 -19.23
N LYS A 631 44.63 -19.48 -18.48
CA LYS A 631 44.30 -20.83 -18.94
C LYS A 631 42.79 -20.99 -19.00
N SER A 632 42.26 -21.21 -20.19
CA SER A 632 40.84 -21.45 -20.44
C SER A 632 40.47 -22.91 -20.21
N ALA A 633 39.31 -23.15 -19.56
CA ALA A 633 38.71 -24.48 -19.45
C ALA A 633 38.14 -24.99 -20.80
N ASP A 634 37.75 -24.06 -21.68
CA ASP A 634 37.12 -24.33 -22.98
C ASP A 634 38.14 -24.55 -24.11
N GLY A 635 39.37 -24.88 -23.74
CA GLY A 635 40.47 -25.00 -24.69
C GLY A 635 41.12 -23.66 -25.04
N ALA A 636 42.24 -23.75 -25.74
CA ALA A 636 43.08 -22.60 -26.01
C ALA A 636 42.36 -21.59 -26.94
N GLU A 637 41.60 -22.07 -27.93
CA GLU A 637 40.89 -21.27 -28.95
C GLU A 637 39.89 -20.25 -28.40
N HIS A 638 39.50 -20.37 -27.12
CA HIS A 638 38.60 -19.46 -26.42
C HIS A 638 39.27 -18.88 -25.16
N PRO A 639 40.31 -18.05 -25.29
CA PRO A 639 41.08 -17.58 -24.15
C PRO A 639 40.27 -16.62 -23.27
N SER A 640 40.56 -16.64 -21.97
CA SER A 640 40.23 -15.53 -21.07
C SER A 640 41.44 -14.61 -20.96
N VAL A 641 41.23 -13.31 -21.02
CA VAL A 641 42.27 -12.29 -20.88
C VAL A 641 41.91 -11.41 -19.70
N VAL A 642 42.81 -11.30 -18.73
CA VAL A 642 42.69 -10.31 -17.65
C VAL A 642 43.47 -9.06 -18.01
N PHE A 643 42.84 -7.90 -17.86
CA PHE A 643 43.40 -6.59 -18.15
C PHE A 643 43.63 -5.81 -16.84
N PRO A 644 44.86 -5.82 -16.30
CA PRO A 644 45.23 -5.02 -15.13
C PRO A 644 45.51 -3.55 -15.52
N THR A 645 44.61 -2.94 -16.28
CA THR A 645 44.76 -1.58 -16.81
C THR A 645 43.38 -0.98 -17.08
N GLU A 646 43.28 0.34 -17.08
CA GLU A 646 42.06 1.08 -17.42
C GLU A 646 41.87 1.23 -18.94
N ASP A 647 42.87 0.88 -19.75
CA ASP A 647 42.84 0.92 -21.21
C ASP A 647 43.09 -0.48 -21.80
N PRO A 648 42.17 -1.44 -21.63
CA PRO A 648 42.34 -2.81 -22.12
C PRO A 648 42.36 -2.84 -23.65
N ASN A 649 43.26 -3.62 -24.25
CA ASN A 649 43.31 -3.73 -25.71
C ASN A 649 43.58 -5.15 -26.23
N LEU A 650 42.92 -5.46 -27.35
CA LEU A 650 43.12 -6.67 -28.14
C LEU A 650 43.31 -6.28 -29.59
N THR A 651 44.53 -6.39 -30.10
CA THR A 651 44.89 -6.05 -31.47
C THR A 651 44.95 -7.27 -32.36
N ILE A 652 44.34 -7.19 -33.54
CA ILE A 652 44.27 -8.24 -34.55
C ILE A 652 44.92 -7.71 -35.83
N ARG A 653 45.93 -8.42 -36.33
CA ARG A 653 46.57 -8.17 -37.61
C ARG A 653 45.75 -8.80 -38.73
N VAL A 654 44.81 -8.03 -39.26
CA VAL A 654 43.86 -8.50 -40.28
C VAL A 654 44.47 -8.62 -41.67
N ASP A 655 45.57 -7.91 -41.97
CA ASP A 655 46.26 -8.03 -43.26
C ASP A 655 47.06 -9.33 -43.45
N ALA A 656 47.29 -10.07 -42.37
CA ALA A 656 47.93 -11.37 -42.39
C ALA A 656 46.92 -12.53 -42.56
N LEU A 657 45.63 -12.22 -42.67
CA LEU A 657 44.53 -13.16 -42.86
C LEU A 657 43.96 -13.07 -44.29
N ASP A 658 43.02 -13.95 -44.64
CA ASP A 658 42.39 -14.00 -45.97
C ASP A 658 41.45 -12.80 -46.20
N ARG A 659 42.06 -11.67 -46.58
CA ARG A 659 41.43 -10.35 -46.72
C ARG A 659 40.80 -10.16 -48.10
N LYS A 660 39.57 -9.67 -48.11
CA LYS A 660 38.76 -9.29 -49.28
C LYS A 660 38.67 -7.77 -49.42
N ALA A 661 38.00 -7.29 -50.47
CA ALA A 661 37.74 -5.86 -50.65
C ALA A 661 36.90 -5.26 -49.51
N GLU A 662 35.94 -6.03 -49.02
CA GLU A 662 35.13 -5.77 -47.81
C GLU A 662 35.23 -6.98 -46.90
N ASN A 663 35.41 -6.74 -45.60
CA ASN A 663 35.63 -7.78 -44.60
C ASN A 663 34.72 -7.57 -43.41
N ILE A 664 34.35 -8.69 -42.77
CA ILE A 664 33.53 -8.70 -41.57
C ILE A 664 34.26 -9.49 -40.49
N LEU A 665 34.51 -8.87 -39.34
CA LEU A 665 34.94 -9.54 -38.12
C LEU A 665 33.72 -9.72 -37.21
N THR A 666 33.39 -10.96 -36.87
CA THR A 666 32.34 -11.30 -35.88
C THR A 666 32.99 -11.59 -34.55
N VAL A 667 32.49 -10.97 -33.49
CA VAL A 667 33.05 -11.05 -32.15
C VAL A 667 31.96 -11.41 -31.15
N LYS A 668 32.20 -12.45 -30.35
CA LYS A 668 31.43 -12.78 -29.14
C LYS A 668 32.36 -12.91 -27.96
N MET A 669 32.06 -12.20 -26.88
CA MET A 669 32.86 -12.25 -25.67
C MET A 669 32.02 -12.01 -24.40
N GLU A 670 32.49 -12.53 -23.28
CA GLU A 670 31.95 -12.18 -21.96
C GLU A 670 32.90 -11.20 -21.28
N ILE A 671 32.39 -10.06 -20.81
CA ILE A 671 33.18 -8.97 -20.24
C ILE A 671 32.72 -8.73 -18.80
N VAL A 672 33.64 -8.84 -17.86
CA VAL A 672 33.37 -8.63 -16.43
C VAL A 672 34.31 -7.57 -15.90
N GLN A 673 33.75 -6.46 -15.42
CA GLN A 673 34.51 -5.45 -14.68
C GLN A 673 35.01 -6.03 -13.36
N ILE A 674 36.26 -5.75 -13.03
CA ILE A 674 36.85 -6.09 -11.74
C ILE A 674 37.71 -4.94 -11.21
N PRO A 675 37.86 -4.79 -9.88
CA PRO A 675 38.76 -3.78 -9.33
C PRO A 675 40.19 -3.94 -9.86
N LEU A 676 40.86 -2.82 -10.16
CA LEU A 676 42.22 -2.82 -10.72
C LEU A 676 43.23 -3.62 -9.88
N ALA A 677 43.10 -3.58 -8.55
CA ALA A 677 43.93 -4.37 -7.63
C ALA A 677 43.73 -5.89 -7.84
N VAL A 678 42.47 -6.34 -7.96
CA VAL A 678 42.13 -7.74 -8.22
C VAL A 678 42.65 -8.17 -9.61
N ALA A 679 42.49 -7.32 -10.62
CA ALA A 679 43.02 -7.58 -11.96
C ALA A 679 44.55 -7.73 -11.94
N SER A 680 45.24 -6.88 -11.17
CA SER A 680 46.70 -6.92 -10.99
C SER A 680 47.16 -8.20 -10.29
N ASP A 681 46.47 -8.61 -9.22
CA ASP A 681 46.76 -9.86 -8.50
C ASP A 681 46.57 -11.09 -9.41
N MET A 682 45.45 -11.12 -10.15
CA MET A 682 45.15 -12.17 -11.12
C MET A 682 46.22 -12.24 -12.23
N ALA A 683 46.59 -11.09 -12.80
CA ALA A 683 47.63 -11.00 -13.82
C ALA A 683 49.01 -11.43 -13.29
N GLY A 684 49.32 -11.11 -12.03
CA GLY A 684 50.56 -11.50 -11.34
C GLY A 684 50.66 -13.01 -11.07
N ALA A 685 49.53 -13.69 -10.86
CA ALA A 685 49.47 -15.13 -10.65
C ALA A 685 49.72 -15.97 -11.93
N VAL A 686 49.67 -15.36 -13.11
CA VAL A 686 49.94 -16.04 -14.40
C VAL A 686 51.45 -16.30 -14.54
N LYS A 687 51.88 -17.54 -14.27
CA LYS A 687 53.30 -17.96 -14.35
C LYS A 687 53.89 -17.68 -15.75
N LYS A 688 55.00 -16.93 -15.81
CA LYS A 688 55.89 -16.89 -16.98
C LYS A 688 56.65 -18.23 -17.06
N PHE A 689 56.33 -19.09 -18.02
CA PHE A 689 57.29 -20.12 -18.42
C PHE A 689 58.41 -19.41 -19.21
N PHE A 690 59.63 -19.42 -18.66
CA PHE A 690 60.84 -19.00 -19.36
C PHE A 690 61.24 -20.01 -20.43
#